data_AF-A0AA86TAJ8-F1
#
_entry.id   AF-A0AA86TAJ8-F1
#
_cell.length_a   1.000
_cell.length_b   1.000
_cell.length_c   1.000
_cell.angle_alpha   90.00
_cell.angle_beta   90.00
_cell.angle_gamma   90.00
#
_symmetry.space_group_name_H-M   'P 1'
#
loop_
_entity.id
_entity.type
_entity.pdbx_description
1 polymer ?
#
loop_
_entity_poly.entity_id
_entity_poly.type
_entity_poly.pdbx_seq_one_letter_code
_entity_poly.pdbx_strand_id
1 'polypeptide(L)'
;MAEKPNFDPKTDVQISIDEAAFAAIERDFHEVLQNIMGDTQLEKFQEEYQKLHSALKRSYENEQKLVQKVRELVQLQQLNNHKMTTILRLQNEEKVQTQRLQAELDDTLQRLSTMQQDDERNRQRIEQLTQINNALKKSQDDQLMVQTDDQQSTEVLKASNSILRKEAEEHKRSIRDLNEALNQLKEEFQILKDQKQNVELQLQNVQNSFQTKYQENEKLVNQKGQLENEIQNLRLRIQDLEVKETENDKEQTDLINRIQNLENEKKYAEQKQNQLEKENLMQKQKQKKTEDERNDKERIILQLKENFKNEEDKQKETQMILNKTKQAEIQLQKQAKQLEDQIKSLDIQKAQKDDQIQKYQKILRETQEELQKTMHSNKEINTEKQDLMRTVETEQNNCHVAQVKVADREDVIKQQVNIVRNYEQEIEAFRDEAEKQRKIIFQLEKQSEQYSHSATEIKQKFSQIQQELKMKELTIQDLQKRISDSESKLRQKQQLYEQVRADRNLYSKNLVEAQDEIAELRRQFRVMSHVVDQLKQEIQSKDDNLVEIHLKLKTTQKQKEAVVQDLEKARQKIREGLVVNQQAKTDLANLNNIIAENDAEYQKLDKDKKKIVHQRDILANQLIKRNDELALLHEKVKIYATTLQKGETQYGQRIEEIRALRTALASLRRKMVQLQRKAAAIDPYKKEISRLNADLLNEKTKTKALTQELQSPTNVHRWRQLEGKDPNAFELIKKVQVYQRRLIDKTEEVQKLSLEKEEMQTLYNDLKQRLQAHPGPEDQKKLQAYRDDARTKTRQLQAISGELAMFQTQSIEYKTEIENLTKELNEVKRKYFTYKKKEYDDMVKKSEKQFEEQGFAKPNAQSGTGPKFVGGGFAVVPRTGDENDE
;
A
#
# COMPACT_ATOMS: atom_id res chain seq x y z
N MET A 1 29.21 41.63 -3.66
CA MET A 1 29.07 41.43 -5.11
C MET A 1 30.13 40.46 -5.56
N ALA A 2 29.77 39.45 -6.35
CA ALA A 2 30.67 38.61 -7.12
C ALA A 2 29.87 38.19 -8.36
N GLU A 3 30.33 38.54 -9.55
CA GLU A 3 29.56 38.36 -10.77
C GLU A 3 29.55 36.88 -11.15
N LYS A 4 28.38 36.24 -10.98
CA LYS A 4 28.16 34.91 -11.56
C LYS A 4 27.93 35.10 -13.06
N PRO A 5 28.63 34.36 -13.94
CA PRO A 5 28.32 34.38 -15.37
C PRO A 5 26.87 33.92 -15.56
N ASN A 6 26.06 34.76 -16.19
CA ASN A 6 24.64 34.52 -16.38
C ASN A 6 24.42 33.55 -17.55
N PHE A 7 24.46 32.26 -17.25
CA PHE A 7 24.26 31.19 -18.24
C PHE A 7 22.77 31.13 -18.62
N ASP A 8 22.41 31.73 -19.75
CA ASP A 8 21.02 31.79 -20.23
C ASP A 8 20.55 30.39 -20.68
N PRO A 9 19.51 29.79 -20.06
CA PRO A 9 19.02 28.48 -20.43
C PRO A 9 18.24 28.46 -21.76
N LYS A 10 18.19 29.57 -22.52
CA LYS A 10 17.56 29.65 -23.85
C LYS A 10 18.53 29.76 -25.02
N THR A 11 19.84 29.90 -24.79
CA THR A 11 20.81 29.65 -25.86
C THR A 11 21.03 28.15 -25.97
N ASP A 12 20.49 27.54 -27.02
CA ASP A 12 20.91 26.21 -27.49
C ASP A 12 22.37 26.29 -27.95
N VAL A 13 23.29 26.18 -26.99
CA VAL A 13 24.67 25.82 -27.28
C VAL A 13 24.62 24.39 -27.80
N GLN A 14 24.98 24.21 -29.07
CA GLN A 14 25.00 22.90 -29.73
C GLN A 14 26.20 22.10 -29.20
N ILE A 15 26.03 21.53 -27.99
CA ILE A 15 27.07 20.86 -27.20
C ILE A 15 27.52 19.51 -27.81
N SER A 16 26.81 19.01 -28.81
CA SER A 16 27.21 17.85 -29.62
C SER A 16 27.34 18.21 -31.10
N ILE A 17 28.15 17.43 -31.81
CA ILE A 17 28.06 17.27 -33.27
C ILE A 17 26.59 16.97 -33.64
N ASP A 18 26.12 17.58 -34.71
CA ASP A 18 24.76 17.36 -35.23
C ASP A 18 24.62 15.91 -35.73
N GLU A 19 23.52 15.25 -35.39
CA GLU A 19 23.25 13.86 -35.77
C GLU A 19 23.14 13.71 -37.29
N ALA A 20 22.64 14.73 -37.99
CA ALA A 20 22.65 14.79 -39.45
C ALA A 20 24.07 14.93 -40.03
N ALA A 21 24.98 15.63 -39.34
CA ALA A 21 26.37 15.79 -39.77
C ALA A 21 27.18 14.51 -39.51
N PHE A 22 26.96 13.82 -38.38
CA PHE A 22 27.59 12.52 -38.12
C PHE A 22 27.11 11.46 -39.13
N ALA A 23 25.81 11.44 -39.46
CA ALA A 23 25.26 10.54 -40.48
C ALA A 23 25.82 10.80 -41.89
N ALA A 24 26.12 12.07 -42.24
CA ALA A 24 26.83 12.40 -43.47
C ALA A 24 28.28 11.85 -43.46
N ILE A 25 29.00 12.01 -42.35
CA ILE A 25 30.37 11.50 -42.21
C ILE A 25 30.42 9.96 -42.26
N GLU A 26 29.47 9.24 -41.65
CA GLU A 26 29.38 7.78 -41.82
C GLU A 26 29.12 7.39 -43.27
N ARG A 27 28.26 8.13 -44.00
CA ARG A 27 27.99 7.87 -45.42
C ARG A 27 29.24 8.07 -46.28
N ASP A 28 29.90 9.22 -46.16
CA ASP A 28 31.12 9.54 -46.90
C ASP A 28 32.24 8.55 -46.60
N PHE A 29 32.34 8.08 -45.36
CA PHE A 29 33.27 7.02 -44.95
C PHE A 29 33.02 5.70 -45.68
N HIS A 30 31.76 5.24 -45.79
CA HIS A 30 31.42 4.02 -46.53
C HIS A 30 31.64 4.18 -48.04
N GLU A 31 31.36 5.36 -48.61
CA GLU A 31 31.58 5.64 -50.03
C GLU A 31 33.09 5.68 -50.37
N VAL A 32 33.92 6.28 -49.51
CA VAL A 32 35.40 6.23 -49.64
C VAL A 32 35.93 4.81 -49.49
N LEU A 33 35.44 4.01 -48.53
CA LEU A 33 35.81 2.59 -48.41
C LEU A 33 35.45 1.81 -49.69
N GLN A 34 34.25 2.02 -50.24
CA GLN A 34 33.78 1.31 -51.42
C GLN A 34 34.61 1.63 -52.68
N ASN A 35 35.13 2.85 -52.79
CA ASN A 35 36.01 3.27 -53.88
C ASN A 35 37.47 2.78 -53.73
N ILE A 36 37.89 2.35 -52.53
CA ILE A 36 39.27 1.86 -52.25
C ILE A 36 39.34 0.32 -52.28
N MET A 37 38.23 -0.39 -52.10
CA MET A 37 38.17 -1.85 -52.16
C MET A 37 38.66 -2.39 -53.52
N GLY A 38 39.84 -3.01 -53.51
CA GLY A 38 40.42 -3.73 -54.66
C GLY A 38 41.85 -3.33 -55.00
N ASP A 39 42.33 -2.16 -54.56
CA ASP A 39 43.71 -1.74 -54.80
C ASP A 39 44.65 -2.15 -53.65
N THR A 40 45.46 -3.17 -53.92
CA THR A 40 46.46 -3.71 -52.97
C THR A 40 47.53 -2.72 -52.50
N GLN A 41 47.71 -1.56 -53.14
CA GLN A 41 48.61 -0.52 -52.61
C GLN A 41 47.96 0.36 -51.54
N LEU A 42 46.63 0.40 -51.48
CA LEU A 42 45.86 1.23 -50.54
C LEU A 42 45.32 0.47 -49.31
N GLU A 43 45.52 -0.84 -49.23
CA GLU A 43 45.06 -1.71 -48.12
C GLU A 43 45.52 -1.20 -46.74
N LYS A 44 46.75 -0.69 -46.63
CA LYS A 44 47.26 -0.06 -45.39
C LYS A 44 46.57 1.27 -45.04
N PHE A 45 46.17 2.04 -46.05
CA PHE A 45 45.38 3.26 -45.85
C PHE A 45 43.96 2.90 -45.42
N GLN A 46 43.37 1.84 -46.00
CA GLN A 46 42.06 1.31 -45.60
C GLN A 46 42.04 0.91 -44.11
N GLU A 47 43.07 0.20 -43.63
CA GLU A 47 43.22 -0.12 -42.20
C GLU A 47 43.25 1.12 -41.30
N GLU A 48 44.10 2.10 -41.59
CA GLU A 48 44.23 3.31 -40.76
C GLU A 48 42.98 4.19 -40.83
N TYR A 49 42.31 4.25 -41.98
CA TYR A 49 41.03 4.95 -42.14
C TYR A 49 39.91 4.28 -41.34
N GLN A 50 39.86 2.93 -41.30
CA GLN A 50 38.94 2.19 -40.42
C GLN A 50 39.25 2.38 -38.94
N LYS A 51 40.52 2.44 -38.54
CA LYS A 51 40.93 2.77 -37.16
C LYS A 51 40.50 4.20 -36.78
N LEU A 52 40.66 5.17 -37.68
CA LEU A 52 40.24 6.56 -37.50
C LEU A 52 38.72 6.70 -37.34
N HIS A 53 37.92 6.06 -38.21
CA HIS A 53 36.46 6.04 -38.08
C HIS A 53 36.00 5.33 -36.79
N SER A 54 36.65 4.22 -36.42
CA SER A 54 36.37 3.52 -35.15
C SER A 54 36.65 4.40 -33.93
N ALA A 55 37.68 5.27 -33.99
CA ALA A 55 37.96 6.26 -32.95
C ALA A 55 36.94 7.40 -32.95
N LEU A 56 36.57 7.92 -34.13
CA LEU A 56 35.55 8.98 -34.28
C LEU A 56 34.18 8.53 -33.76
N LYS A 57 33.73 7.32 -34.12
CA LYS A 57 32.46 6.76 -33.65
C LYS A 57 32.44 6.56 -32.14
N ARG A 58 33.53 6.04 -31.55
CA ARG A 58 33.70 5.96 -30.09
C ARG A 58 33.72 7.35 -29.42
N SER A 59 34.26 8.36 -30.09
CA SER A 59 34.21 9.75 -29.61
C SER A 59 32.77 10.25 -29.56
N TYR A 60 32.03 10.16 -30.67
CA TYR A 60 30.64 10.59 -30.77
C TYR A 60 29.71 9.84 -29.80
N GLU A 61 29.87 8.52 -29.65
CA GLU A 61 29.13 7.74 -28.65
C GLU A 61 29.42 8.18 -27.20
N ASN A 62 30.64 8.62 -26.89
CA ASN A 62 30.99 9.14 -25.57
C ASN A 62 30.52 10.58 -25.38
N GLU A 63 30.52 11.38 -26.44
CA GLU A 63 29.99 12.73 -26.52
C GLU A 63 28.48 12.75 -26.26
N GLN A 64 27.70 11.88 -26.92
CA GLN A 64 26.27 11.72 -26.63
C GLN A 64 26.02 11.32 -25.16
N LYS A 65 26.79 10.39 -24.60
CA LYS A 65 26.69 9.98 -23.18
C LYS A 65 27.01 11.15 -22.24
N LEU A 66 28.00 11.98 -22.57
CA LEU A 66 28.34 13.21 -21.84
C LEU A 66 27.23 14.26 -21.94
N VAL A 67 26.67 14.50 -23.13
CA VAL A 67 25.54 15.42 -23.36
C VAL A 67 24.31 14.98 -22.57
N GLN A 68 24.00 13.68 -22.55
CA GLN A 68 22.95 13.12 -21.70
C GLN A 68 23.23 13.37 -20.21
N LYS A 69 24.48 13.16 -19.76
CA LYS A 69 24.90 13.45 -18.38
C LYS A 69 24.77 14.94 -18.03
N VAL A 70 25.09 15.84 -18.95
CA VAL A 70 24.91 17.29 -18.77
C VAL A 70 23.41 17.64 -18.68
N ARG A 71 22.55 17.05 -19.53
CA ARG A 71 21.09 17.24 -19.46
C ARG A 71 20.51 16.77 -18.12
N GLU A 72 20.93 15.59 -17.63
CA GLU A 72 20.56 15.10 -16.29
C GLU A 72 20.99 16.07 -15.19
N LEU A 73 22.24 16.55 -15.22
CA LEU A 73 22.78 17.48 -14.22
C LEU A 73 22.09 18.85 -14.25
N VAL A 74 21.73 19.37 -15.43
CA VAL A 74 20.96 20.62 -15.58
C VAL A 74 19.55 20.46 -15.03
N GLN A 75 18.86 19.34 -15.30
CA GLN A 75 17.55 19.06 -14.70
C GLN A 75 17.62 18.94 -13.17
N LEU A 76 18.63 18.25 -12.64
CA LEU A 76 18.89 18.17 -11.19
C LEU A 76 19.19 19.55 -10.60
N GLN A 77 19.96 20.40 -11.28
CA GLN A 77 20.24 21.77 -10.86
C GLN A 77 18.98 22.64 -10.85
N GLN A 78 18.12 22.55 -11.86
CA GLN A 78 16.83 23.26 -11.89
C GLN A 78 15.92 22.81 -10.75
N LEU A 79 15.81 21.50 -10.51
CA LEU A 79 15.00 20.93 -9.43
C LEU A 79 15.54 21.31 -8.04
N ASN A 80 16.86 21.37 -7.88
CA ASN A 80 17.50 21.80 -6.63
C ASN A 80 17.38 23.33 -6.41
N ASN A 81 17.46 24.14 -7.46
CA ASN A 81 17.15 25.56 -7.41
C ASN A 81 15.69 25.80 -6.99
N HIS A 82 14.74 25.03 -7.54
CA HIS A 82 13.33 25.14 -7.16
C HIS A 82 13.11 24.80 -5.68
N LYS A 83 13.73 23.71 -5.18
CA LYS A 83 13.76 23.39 -3.74
C LYS A 83 14.35 24.54 -2.91
N MET A 84 15.48 25.12 -3.33
CA MET A 84 16.10 26.25 -2.64
C MET A 84 15.18 27.48 -2.59
N THR A 85 14.49 27.83 -3.67
CA THR A 85 13.50 28.93 -3.66
C THR A 85 12.32 28.66 -2.73
N THR A 86 11.86 27.41 -2.62
CA THR A 86 10.80 27.02 -1.68
C THR A 86 11.27 27.10 -0.23
N ILE A 87 12.49 26.66 0.07
CA ILE A 87 13.10 26.79 1.40
C ILE A 87 13.27 28.27 1.79
N LEU A 88 13.78 29.11 0.88
CA LEU A 88 13.93 30.55 1.11
C LEU A 88 12.58 31.26 1.32
N ARG A 89 11.52 30.80 0.64
CA ARG A 89 10.15 31.28 0.87
C ARG A 89 9.67 30.92 2.28
N LEU A 90 9.76 29.64 2.67
CA LEU A 90 9.37 29.18 4.00
C LEU A 90 10.13 29.92 5.10
N GLN A 91 11.46 30.09 4.94
CA GLN A 91 12.29 30.83 5.91
C GLN A 91 11.87 32.31 6.04
N ASN A 92 11.34 32.92 4.97
CA ASN A 92 10.81 34.29 5.04
C ASN A 92 9.42 34.34 5.69
N GLU A 93 8.57 33.34 5.43
CA GLU A 93 7.27 33.20 6.12
C GLU A 93 7.47 32.96 7.63
N GLU A 94 8.43 32.11 8.02
CA GLU A 94 8.87 31.90 9.42
C GLU A 94 9.43 33.18 10.07
N LYS A 95 10.24 33.98 9.35
CA LYS A 95 10.75 35.27 9.86
C LYS A 95 9.62 36.26 10.12
N VAL A 96 8.66 36.38 9.21
CA VAL A 96 7.48 37.26 9.40
C VAL A 96 6.63 36.78 10.58
N GLN A 97 6.47 35.47 10.75
CA GLN A 97 5.76 34.91 11.91
C GLN A 97 6.52 35.17 13.22
N THR A 98 7.85 35.03 13.22
CA THR A 98 8.71 35.34 14.38
C THR A 98 8.62 36.82 14.77
N GLN A 99 8.65 37.73 13.79
CA GLN A 99 8.51 39.17 14.02
C GLN A 99 7.14 39.55 14.60
N ARG A 100 6.06 38.87 14.18
CA ARG A 100 4.72 39.06 14.79
C ARG A 100 4.69 38.59 16.24
N LEU A 101 5.23 37.40 16.53
CA LEU A 101 5.30 36.88 17.90
C LEU A 101 6.19 37.74 18.81
N GLN A 102 7.24 38.37 18.28
CA GLN A 102 8.03 39.37 19.00
C GLN A 102 7.23 40.64 19.30
N ALA A 103 6.51 41.20 18.32
CA ALA A 103 5.66 42.38 18.53
C ALA A 103 4.50 42.11 19.50
N GLU A 104 3.90 40.92 19.46
CA GLU A 104 2.89 40.48 20.43
C GLU A 104 3.49 40.33 21.84
N LEU A 105 4.70 39.78 21.95
CA LEU A 105 5.42 39.69 23.22
C LEU A 105 5.74 41.08 23.80
N ASP A 106 6.27 41.99 22.98
CA ASP A 106 6.62 43.36 23.39
C ASP A 106 5.38 44.15 23.84
N ASP A 107 4.23 44.00 23.16
CA ASP A 107 2.95 44.58 23.60
C ASP A 107 2.48 43.96 24.95
N THR A 108 2.58 42.64 25.15
CA THR A 108 2.26 42.04 26.46
C THR A 108 3.20 42.49 27.58
N LEU A 109 4.49 42.69 27.30
CA LEU A 109 5.46 43.23 28.25
C LEU A 109 5.17 44.72 28.57
N GLN A 110 4.80 45.52 27.57
CA GLN A 110 4.41 46.90 27.76
C GLN A 110 3.14 47.00 28.61
N ARG A 111 2.11 46.19 28.33
CA ARG A 111 0.87 46.10 29.14
C ARG A 111 1.15 45.65 30.58
N LEU A 112 2.06 44.69 30.77
CA LEU A 112 2.49 44.26 32.10
C LEU A 112 3.16 45.42 32.86
N SER A 113 4.03 46.20 32.18
CA SER A 113 4.70 47.35 32.79
C SER A 113 3.73 48.47 33.17
N THR A 114 2.69 48.73 32.37
CA THR A 114 1.64 49.70 32.72
C THR A 114 0.80 49.22 33.89
N MET A 115 0.43 47.93 33.95
CA MET A 115 -0.27 47.37 35.11
C MET A 115 0.58 47.44 36.39
N GLN A 116 1.88 47.21 36.31
CA GLN A 116 2.79 47.36 37.46
C GLN A 116 2.88 48.83 37.93
N GLN A 117 2.95 49.80 37.01
CA GLN A 117 2.92 51.23 37.36
C GLN A 117 1.59 51.65 37.99
N ASP A 118 0.46 51.12 37.50
CA ASP A 118 -0.86 51.41 38.08
C ASP A 118 -1.08 50.71 39.43
N ASP A 119 -0.55 49.50 39.63
CA ASP A 119 -0.50 48.87 40.96
C ASP A 119 0.38 49.65 41.96
N GLU A 120 1.53 50.18 41.53
CA GLU A 120 2.34 51.07 42.38
C GLU A 120 1.60 52.38 42.71
N ARG A 121 0.94 53.01 41.74
CA ARG A 121 0.08 54.19 41.95
C ARG A 121 -1.07 53.90 42.91
N ASN A 122 -1.74 52.77 42.75
CA ASN A 122 -2.83 52.32 43.63
C ASN A 122 -2.31 52.07 45.05
N ARG A 123 -1.14 51.47 45.20
CA ARG A 123 -0.48 51.24 46.50
C ARG A 123 -0.12 52.57 47.19
N GLN A 124 0.46 53.52 46.48
CA GLN A 124 0.72 54.87 46.98
C GLN A 124 -0.58 55.62 47.35
N ARG A 125 -1.65 55.45 46.56
CA ARG A 125 -2.99 56.01 46.85
C ARG A 125 -3.56 55.43 48.15
N ILE A 126 -3.38 54.13 48.41
CA ILE A 126 -3.80 53.45 49.64
C ILE A 126 -2.97 53.94 50.85
N GLU A 127 -1.66 54.15 50.70
CA GLU A 127 -0.82 54.75 51.75
C GLU A 127 -1.25 56.20 52.07
N GLN A 128 -1.53 57.02 51.06
CA GLN A 128 -2.07 58.38 51.26
C GLN A 128 -3.44 58.35 51.97
N LEU A 129 -4.35 57.46 51.57
CA LEU A 129 -5.68 57.34 52.20
C LEU A 129 -5.62 56.79 53.62
N THR A 130 -4.65 55.93 53.96
CA THR A 130 -4.43 55.48 55.35
C THR A 130 -3.76 56.55 56.21
N GLN A 131 -2.82 57.34 55.66
CA GLN A 131 -2.28 58.53 56.33
C GLN A 131 -3.39 59.57 56.62
N ILE A 132 -4.27 59.85 55.66
CA ILE A 132 -5.42 60.77 55.84
C ILE A 132 -6.40 60.23 56.90
N ASN A 133 -6.70 58.93 56.91
CA ASN A 133 -7.52 58.32 57.96
C ASN A 133 -6.87 58.45 59.36
N ASN A 134 -5.56 58.29 59.46
CA ASN A 134 -4.83 58.43 60.72
C ASN A 134 -4.76 59.91 61.19
N ALA A 135 -4.71 60.86 60.26
CA ALA A 135 -4.81 62.29 60.57
C ALA A 135 -6.24 62.68 61.03
N LEU A 136 -7.27 62.18 60.35
CA LEU A 136 -8.68 62.40 60.74
C LEU A 136 -8.98 61.83 62.14
N LYS A 137 -8.47 60.64 62.46
CA LYS A 137 -8.58 60.06 63.82
C LYS A 137 -7.95 60.96 64.88
N LYS A 138 -6.75 61.51 64.63
CA LYS A 138 -6.13 62.49 65.54
C LYS A 138 -6.91 63.81 65.65
N SER A 139 -7.56 64.25 64.57
CA SER A 139 -8.35 65.48 64.57
C SER A 139 -9.68 65.39 65.33
N GLN A 140 -10.09 64.19 65.75
CA GLN A 140 -11.41 63.96 66.36
C GLN A 140 -11.42 64.04 67.90
N ASP A 141 -10.26 63.96 68.55
CA ASP A 141 -10.13 63.97 70.02
C ASP A 141 -10.04 65.39 70.63
N ASP A 142 -9.62 66.40 69.86
CA ASP A 142 -9.14 67.71 70.37
C ASP A 142 -10.17 68.87 70.32
N GLN A 143 -11.46 68.63 70.04
CA GLN A 143 -12.47 69.71 69.94
C GLN A 143 -13.70 69.56 70.87
N LEU A 144 -13.45 69.71 72.17
CA LEU A 144 -14.47 70.04 73.18
C LEU A 144 -13.93 71.05 74.20
N MET A 145 -14.09 72.37 73.98
CA MET A 145 -14.21 73.35 75.08
C MET A 145 -14.62 74.78 74.68
N VAL A 146 -15.30 75.44 75.63
CA VAL A 146 -15.51 76.90 75.84
C VAL A 146 -16.41 77.69 74.86
N GLN A 147 -17.33 78.44 75.46
CA GLN A 147 -18.19 79.49 74.89
C GLN A 147 -17.73 80.87 75.41
N THR A 148 -18.09 81.98 74.75
CA THR A 148 -18.76 83.19 75.32
C THR A 148 -18.76 84.36 74.32
N ASP A 149 -19.46 85.45 74.63
CA ASP A 149 -20.12 86.33 73.65
C ASP A 149 -19.43 87.70 73.33
N ASP A 150 -20.10 88.48 72.49
CA ASP A 150 -19.97 89.95 72.32
C ASP A 150 -18.75 90.57 71.60
N GLN A 151 -18.32 89.95 70.49
CA GLN A 151 -17.82 90.70 69.30
C GLN A 151 -18.57 90.32 67.99
N GLN A 152 -19.79 89.82 68.12
CA GLN A 152 -20.54 89.04 67.11
C GLN A 152 -21.09 89.81 65.87
N SER A 153 -20.51 90.94 65.48
CA SER A 153 -20.95 91.69 64.27
C SER A 153 -19.83 91.87 63.24
N THR A 154 -18.70 92.45 63.63
CA THR A 154 -17.54 92.63 62.73
C THR A 154 -16.78 91.33 62.51
N GLU A 155 -16.69 90.45 63.52
CA GLU A 155 -16.11 89.12 63.35
C GLU A 155 -17.02 88.19 62.56
N VAL A 156 -18.34 88.27 62.75
CA VAL A 156 -19.30 87.50 61.94
C VAL A 156 -19.27 87.93 60.47
N LEU A 157 -19.08 89.22 60.16
CA LEU A 157 -18.90 89.68 58.77
C LEU A 157 -17.54 89.26 58.17
N LYS A 158 -16.47 89.17 58.97
CA LYS A 158 -15.18 88.61 58.53
C LYS A 158 -15.23 87.10 58.35
N ALA A 159 -15.89 86.38 59.26
CA ALA A 159 -16.12 84.94 59.16
C ALA A 159 -17.01 84.60 57.97
N SER A 160 -18.10 85.36 57.75
CA SER A 160 -18.95 85.24 56.56
C SER A 160 -18.17 85.54 55.28
N ASN A 161 -17.33 86.58 55.24
CA ASN A 161 -16.42 86.81 54.10
C ASN A 161 -15.41 85.67 53.93
N SER A 162 -14.91 85.06 55.02
CA SER A 162 -14.01 83.92 54.96
C SER A 162 -14.70 82.64 54.48
N ILE A 163 -15.98 82.45 54.83
CA ILE A 163 -16.82 81.34 54.40
C ILE A 163 -17.16 81.53 52.92
N LEU A 164 -17.70 82.68 52.52
CA LEU A 164 -17.97 83.02 51.11
C LEU A 164 -16.71 82.96 50.23
N ARG A 165 -15.51 83.27 50.77
CA ARG A 165 -14.24 83.08 50.07
C ARG A 165 -13.82 81.61 49.97
N LYS A 166 -14.05 80.81 51.01
CA LYS A 166 -13.84 79.34 50.96
C LYS A 166 -14.80 78.69 49.98
N GLU A 167 -16.10 78.99 50.05
CA GLU A 167 -17.12 78.54 49.11
C GLU A 167 -16.79 78.99 47.68
N ALA A 168 -16.34 80.22 47.46
CA ALA A 168 -15.88 80.68 46.15
C ALA A 168 -14.58 79.99 45.67
N GLU A 169 -13.69 79.58 46.58
CA GLU A 169 -12.53 78.74 46.23
C GLU A 169 -12.90 77.28 45.98
N GLU A 170 -13.85 76.72 46.73
CA GLU A 170 -14.37 75.36 46.59
C GLU A 170 -15.18 75.22 45.29
N HIS A 171 -16.01 76.20 44.95
CA HIS A 171 -16.61 76.30 43.62
C HIS A 171 -15.55 76.49 42.52
N LYS A 172 -14.47 77.26 42.75
CA LYS A 172 -13.33 77.33 41.80
C LYS A 172 -12.45 76.09 41.76
N ARG A 173 -12.54 75.18 42.75
CA ARG A 173 -11.93 73.84 42.70
C ARG A 173 -12.85 72.93 41.91
N SER A 174 -14.11 72.79 42.33
CA SER A 174 -15.13 72.03 41.62
C SER A 174 -15.25 72.39 40.12
N ILE A 175 -15.16 73.67 39.75
CA ILE A 175 -15.12 74.10 38.34
C ILE A 175 -13.83 73.66 37.62
N ARG A 176 -12.67 73.62 38.29
CA ARG A 176 -11.44 73.05 37.72
C ARG A 176 -11.54 71.53 37.61
N ASP A 177 -11.95 70.85 38.67
CA ASP A 177 -12.13 69.39 38.73
C ASP A 177 -13.12 68.92 37.63
N LEU A 178 -14.22 69.66 37.43
CA LEU A 178 -15.17 69.43 36.34
C LEU A 178 -14.58 69.71 34.94
N ASN A 179 -13.72 70.72 34.78
CA ASN A 179 -13.05 70.98 33.50
C ASN A 179 -11.95 69.95 33.20
N GLU A 180 -11.24 69.46 34.20
CA GLU A 180 -10.26 68.38 34.07
C GLU A 180 -10.96 67.06 33.70
N ALA A 181 -12.04 66.69 34.41
CA ALA A 181 -12.87 65.54 34.06
C ALA A 181 -13.50 65.66 32.66
N LEU A 182 -13.95 66.85 32.26
CA LEU A 182 -14.52 67.12 30.94
C LEU A 182 -13.44 67.06 29.82
N ASN A 183 -12.18 67.37 30.13
CA ASN A 183 -11.07 67.20 29.19
C ASN A 183 -10.60 65.75 29.11
N GLN A 184 -10.51 65.03 30.23
CA GLN A 184 -10.27 63.58 30.25
C GLN A 184 -11.33 62.84 29.41
N LEU A 185 -12.61 63.16 29.58
CA LEU A 185 -13.71 62.58 28.80
C LEU A 185 -13.62 62.90 27.28
N LYS A 186 -13.03 64.04 26.89
CA LYS A 186 -12.75 64.34 25.47
C LYS A 186 -11.60 63.50 24.92
N GLU A 187 -10.54 63.31 25.71
CA GLU A 187 -9.39 62.47 25.33
C GLU A 187 -9.82 61.01 25.21
N GLU A 188 -10.57 60.48 26.18
CA GLU A 188 -11.22 59.15 26.10
C GLU A 188 -12.13 59.02 24.88
N PHE A 189 -12.98 60.02 24.59
CA PHE A 189 -13.86 60.00 23.43
C PHE A 189 -13.09 60.00 22.10
N GLN A 190 -12.00 60.75 22.01
CA GLN A 190 -11.14 60.76 20.82
C GLN A 190 -10.37 59.43 20.67
N ILE A 191 -9.87 58.85 21.76
CA ILE A 191 -9.27 57.51 21.77
C ILE A 191 -10.29 56.45 21.32
N LEU A 192 -11.53 56.46 21.84
CA LEU A 192 -12.59 55.55 21.41
C LEU A 192 -12.93 55.69 19.93
N LYS A 193 -12.94 56.93 19.42
CA LYS A 193 -13.21 57.23 18.02
C LYS A 193 -12.10 56.71 17.10
N ASP A 194 -10.84 56.86 17.48
CA ASP A 194 -9.70 56.38 16.69
C ASP A 194 -9.56 54.85 16.77
N GLN A 195 -9.85 54.25 17.94
CA GLN A 195 -10.03 52.80 18.07
C GLN A 195 -11.15 52.28 17.16
N LYS A 196 -12.31 52.96 17.14
CA LYS A 196 -13.43 52.61 16.27
C LYS A 196 -13.02 52.64 14.79
N GLN A 197 -12.33 53.69 14.33
CA GLN A 197 -11.86 53.77 12.95
C GLN A 197 -10.85 52.67 12.60
N ASN A 198 -9.96 52.29 13.53
CA ASN A 198 -9.05 51.17 13.36
C ASN A 198 -9.81 49.83 13.24
N VAL A 199 -10.85 49.61 14.05
CA VAL A 199 -11.72 48.42 13.94
C VAL A 199 -12.52 48.41 12.63
N GLU A 200 -13.04 49.55 12.17
CA GLU A 200 -13.71 49.66 10.86
C GLU A 200 -12.76 49.33 9.69
N LEU A 201 -11.51 49.80 9.74
CA LEU A 201 -10.45 49.44 8.78
C LEU A 201 -10.06 47.95 8.84
N GLN A 202 -9.94 47.38 10.04
CA GLN A 202 -9.67 45.94 10.21
C GLN A 202 -10.82 45.09 9.65
N LEU A 203 -12.08 45.47 9.92
CA LEU A 203 -13.26 44.80 9.37
C LEU A 203 -13.25 44.84 7.84
N GLN A 204 -12.94 45.99 7.23
CA GLN A 204 -12.84 46.14 5.78
C GLN A 204 -11.72 45.26 5.19
N ASN A 205 -10.55 45.19 5.85
CA ASN A 205 -9.44 44.34 5.43
C ASN A 205 -9.79 42.84 5.53
N VAL A 206 -10.48 42.41 6.59
CA VAL A 206 -10.99 41.03 6.73
C VAL A 206 -12.02 40.72 5.64
N GLN A 207 -12.94 41.65 5.35
CA GLN A 207 -13.95 41.49 4.30
C GLN A 207 -13.34 41.39 2.89
N ASN A 208 -12.32 42.20 2.58
CA ASN A 208 -11.55 42.10 1.33
C ASN A 208 -10.79 40.77 1.24
N SER A 209 -10.14 40.33 2.33
CA SER A 209 -9.46 39.03 2.40
C SER A 209 -10.44 37.86 2.23
N PHE A 210 -11.66 37.97 2.78
CA PHE A 210 -12.71 36.98 2.60
C PHE A 210 -13.17 36.89 1.14
N GLN A 211 -13.41 38.04 0.47
CA GLN A 211 -13.77 38.05 -0.96
C GLN A 211 -12.66 37.43 -1.83
N THR A 212 -11.39 37.73 -1.55
CA THR A 212 -10.25 37.14 -2.26
C THR A 212 -10.21 35.61 -2.07
N LYS A 213 -10.36 35.12 -0.83
CA LYS A 213 -10.38 33.69 -0.52
C LYS A 213 -11.62 32.98 -1.10
N TYR A 214 -12.75 33.66 -1.19
CA TYR A 214 -13.96 33.14 -1.85
C TYR A 214 -13.70 32.91 -3.36
N GLN A 215 -13.13 33.91 -4.06
CA GLN A 215 -12.79 33.79 -5.48
C GLN A 215 -11.68 32.77 -5.76
N GLU A 216 -10.71 32.60 -4.85
CA GLU A 216 -9.73 31.51 -4.94
C GLU A 216 -10.40 30.14 -4.79
N ASN A 217 -11.31 29.99 -3.83
CA ASN A 217 -12.04 28.73 -3.62
C ASN A 217 -12.94 28.38 -4.81
N GLU A 218 -13.65 29.37 -5.38
CA GLU A 218 -14.45 29.20 -6.59
C GLU A 218 -13.60 28.75 -7.80
N LYS A 219 -12.39 29.30 -7.97
CA LYS A 219 -11.43 28.84 -8.99
C LYS A 219 -10.96 27.40 -8.73
N LEU A 220 -10.68 27.04 -7.49
CA LEU A 220 -10.26 25.69 -7.11
C LEU A 220 -11.39 24.67 -7.31
N VAL A 221 -12.64 25.02 -7.03
CA VAL A 221 -13.82 24.17 -7.31
C VAL A 221 -13.99 23.95 -8.81
N ASN A 222 -13.85 25.01 -9.62
CA ASN A 222 -13.94 24.89 -11.09
C ASN A 222 -12.79 24.06 -11.67
N GLN A 223 -11.55 24.24 -11.21
CA GLN A 223 -10.40 23.41 -11.58
C GLN A 223 -10.57 21.95 -11.16
N LYS A 224 -11.11 21.71 -9.95
CA LYS A 224 -11.44 20.35 -9.49
C LYS A 224 -12.47 19.69 -10.43
N GLY A 225 -13.53 20.40 -10.81
CA GLY A 225 -14.54 19.89 -11.75
C GLY A 225 -13.96 19.58 -13.14
N GLN A 226 -12.99 20.36 -13.62
CA GLN A 226 -12.26 20.06 -14.86
C GLN A 226 -11.44 18.76 -14.72
N LEU A 227 -10.67 18.62 -13.63
CA LEU A 227 -9.89 17.40 -13.35
C LEU A 227 -10.77 16.16 -13.12
N GLU A 228 -11.93 16.29 -12.49
CA GLU A 228 -12.89 15.19 -12.32
C GLU A 228 -13.45 14.71 -13.67
N ASN A 229 -13.73 15.64 -14.61
CA ASN A 229 -14.11 15.30 -15.98
C ASN A 229 -12.96 14.65 -16.77
N GLU A 230 -11.72 15.14 -16.64
CA GLU A 230 -10.54 14.52 -17.26
C GLU A 230 -10.30 13.10 -16.74
N ILE A 231 -10.43 12.88 -15.42
CA ILE A 231 -10.36 11.55 -14.81
C ILE A 231 -11.48 10.63 -15.33
N GLN A 232 -12.69 11.14 -15.53
CA GLN A 232 -13.79 10.35 -16.11
C GLN A 232 -13.50 9.96 -17.57
N ASN A 233 -13.00 10.90 -18.39
CA ASN A 233 -12.59 10.63 -19.78
C ASN A 233 -11.43 9.63 -19.85
N LEU A 234 -10.44 9.74 -18.96
CA LEU A 234 -9.33 8.78 -18.85
C LEU A 234 -9.81 7.39 -18.43
N ARG A 235 -10.79 7.28 -17.53
CA ARG A 235 -11.40 5.99 -17.15
C ARG A 235 -12.11 5.33 -18.32
N LEU A 236 -12.92 6.07 -19.07
CA LEU A 236 -13.54 5.58 -20.30
C LEU A 236 -12.48 5.14 -21.32
N ARG A 237 -11.37 5.88 -21.43
CA ARG A 237 -10.27 5.51 -22.33
C ARG A 237 -9.47 4.29 -21.87
N ILE A 238 -9.35 4.05 -20.57
CA ILE A 238 -8.78 2.80 -20.04
C ILE A 238 -9.71 1.64 -20.39
N GLN A 239 -11.02 1.78 -20.18
CA GLN A 239 -12.00 0.74 -20.53
C GLN A 239 -12.01 0.41 -22.04
N ASP A 240 -11.91 1.42 -22.92
CA ASP A 240 -11.70 1.26 -24.38
C ASP A 240 -10.45 0.41 -24.72
N LEU A 241 -9.39 0.54 -23.92
CA LEU A 241 -8.11 -0.14 -24.13
C LEU A 241 -8.13 -1.56 -23.54
N GLU A 242 -8.70 -1.74 -22.35
CA GLU A 242 -8.93 -3.06 -21.74
C GLU A 242 -9.77 -3.96 -22.66
N VAL A 243 -10.84 -3.44 -23.27
CA VAL A 243 -11.64 -4.20 -24.25
C VAL A 243 -10.77 -4.67 -25.41
N LYS A 244 -9.95 -3.78 -25.99
CA LYS A 244 -9.06 -4.09 -27.12
C LYS A 244 -7.92 -5.02 -26.76
N GLU A 245 -7.41 -4.95 -25.53
CA GLU A 245 -6.44 -5.90 -25.00
C GLU A 245 -7.08 -7.29 -24.95
N THR A 246 -8.30 -7.44 -24.44
CA THR A 246 -9.01 -8.74 -24.50
C THR A 246 -9.43 -9.17 -25.91
N GLU A 247 -9.48 -8.28 -26.91
CA GLU A 247 -9.71 -8.66 -28.32
C GLU A 247 -8.40 -9.17 -28.95
N ASN A 248 -7.30 -8.45 -28.76
CA ASN A 248 -5.96 -8.87 -29.18
C ASN A 248 -5.55 -10.21 -28.53
N ASP A 249 -5.84 -10.42 -27.25
CA ASP A 249 -5.58 -11.69 -26.56
C ASP A 249 -6.32 -12.85 -27.23
N LYS A 250 -7.59 -12.66 -27.63
CA LYS A 250 -8.37 -13.68 -28.33
C LYS A 250 -7.73 -13.99 -29.68
N GLU A 251 -7.44 -12.98 -30.50
CA GLU A 251 -6.75 -13.16 -31.78
C GLU A 251 -5.39 -13.85 -31.60
N GLN A 252 -4.62 -13.50 -30.56
CA GLN A 252 -3.36 -14.15 -30.24
C GLN A 252 -3.55 -15.62 -29.84
N THR A 253 -4.58 -15.97 -29.04
CA THR A 253 -4.87 -17.37 -28.72
C THR A 253 -5.32 -18.16 -29.94
N ASP A 254 -6.12 -17.59 -30.83
CA ASP A 254 -6.54 -18.24 -32.08
C ASP A 254 -5.38 -18.42 -33.07
N LEU A 255 -4.45 -17.46 -33.13
CA LEU A 255 -3.19 -17.59 -33.88
C LEU A 255 -2.29 -18.68 -33.28
N ILE A 256 -2.16 -18.77 -31.95
CA ILE A 256 -1.42 -19.85 -31.27
C ILE A 256 -2.07 -21.21 -31.58
N ASN A 257 -3.39 -21.32 -31.49
CA ASN A 257 -4.14 -22.53 -31.85
C ASN A 257 -3.93 -22.89 -33.33
N ARG A 258 -3.90 -21.91 -34.23
CA ARG A 258 -3.62 -22.11 -35.66
C ARG A 258 -2.20 -22.61 -35.91
N ILE A 259 -1.21 -22.03 -35.21
CA ILE A 259 0.20 -22.46 -35.28
C ILE A 259 0.37 -23.89 -34.76
N GLN A 260 -0.23 -24.24 -33.62
CA GLN A 260 -0.18 -25.62 -33.09
C GLN A 260 -0.79 -26.63 -34.06
N ASN A 261 -1.91 -26.31 -34.71
CA ASN A 261 -2.51 -27.17 -35.72
C ASN A 261 -1.59 -27.34 -36.95
N LEU A 262 -1.00 -26.25 -37.46
CA LEU A 262 -0.03 -26.30 -38.57
C LEU A 262 1.25 -27.06 -38.20
N GLU A 263 1.73 -26.96 -36.95
CA GLU A 263 2.83 -27.78 -36.47
C GLU A 263 2.49 -29.27 -36.43
N ASN A 264 1.26 -29.62 -36.03
CA ASN A 264 0.81 -31.01 -35.98
C ASN A 264 0.62 -31.59 -37.40
N GLU A 265 0.07 -30.81 -38.33
CA GLU A 265 0.04 -31.14 -39.76
C GLU A 265 1.46 -31.32 -40.33
N LYS A 266 2.40 -30.43 -39.98
CA LYS A 266 3.82 -30.53 -40.38
C LYS A 266 4.49 -31.79 -39.81
N LYS A 267 4.31 -32.09 -38.52
CA LYS A 267 4.83 -33.32 -37.88
C LYS A 267 4.27 -34.58 -38.55
N TYR A 268 2.98 -34.57 -38.92
CA TYR A 268 2.36 -35.68 -39.66
C TYR A 268 2.92 -35.81 -41.09
N ALA A 269 3.12 -34.70 -41.79
CA ALA A 269 3.75 -34.68 -43.11
C ALA A 269 5.22 -35.17 -43.07
N GLU A 270 6.00 -34.71 -42.09
CA GLU A 270 7.37 -35.17 -41.85
C GLU A 270 7.43 -36.67 -41.53
N GLN A 271 6.52 -37.20 -40.70
CA GLN A 271 6.43 -38.64 -40.44
C GLN A 271 6.10 -39.42 -41.72
N LYS A 272 5.15 -38.93 -42.53
CA LYS A 272 4.75 -39.57 -43.80
C LYS A 272 5.88 -39.52 -44.84
N GLN A 273 6.64 -38.42 -44.93
CA GLN A 273 7.83 -38.32 -45.77
C GLN A 273 8.91 -39.31 -45.30
N ASN A 274 9.21 -39.37 -43.99
CA ASN A 274 10.17 -40.32 -43.43
C ASN A 274 9.80 -41.79 -43.66
N GLN A 275 8.50 -42.11 -43.74
CA GLN A 275 8.03 -43.45 -44.15
C GLN A 275 8.31 -43.67 -45.65
N LEU A 276 7.90 -42.74 -46.51
CA LEU A 276 8.09 -42.81 -47.95
C LEU A 276 9.57 -42.90 -48.35
N GLU A 277 10.46 -42.20 -47.65
CA GLU A 277 11.92 -42.28 -47.88
C GLU A 277 12.50 -43.65 -47.49
N LYS A 278 12.00 -44.27 -46.41
CA LYS A 278 12.38 -45.64 -46.03
C LYS A 278 11.89 -46.68 -47.04
N GLU A 279 10.67 -46.52 -47.55
CA GLU A 279 10.14 -47.38 -48.63
C GLU A 279 10.95 -47.23 -49.92
N ASN A 280 11.23 -45.99 -50.35
CA ASN A 280 12.09 -45.72 -51.50
C ASN A 280 13.51 -46.27 -51.33
N LEU A 281 14.10 -46.21 -50.13
CA LEU A 281 15.41 -46.79 -49.84
C LEU A 281 15.37 -48.31 -49.92
N MET A 282 14.33 -48.96 -49.36
CA MET A 282 14.13 -50.41 -49.47
C MET A 282 13.90 -50.84 -50.92
N GLN A 283 13.15 -50.05 -51.70
CA GLN A 283 12.89 -50.31 -53.12
C GLN A 283 14.17 -50.17 -53.96
N LYS A 284 15.00 -49.16 -53.71
CA LYS A 284 16.34 -49.03 -54.32
C LYS A 284 17.26 -50.19 -53.95
N GLN A 285 17.24 -50.67 -52.71
CA GLN A 285 18.01 -51.86 -52.31
C GLN A 285 17.52 -53.14 -53.00
N LYS A 286 16.21 -53.31 -53.19
CA LYS A 286 15.64 -54.42 -53.96
C LYS A 286 16.02 -54.32 -55.45
N GLN A 287 15.87 -53.15 -56.06
CA GLN A 287 16.27 -52.88 -57.44
C GLN A 287 17.74 -53.22 -57.67
N LYS A 288 18.63 -52.73 -56.79
CA LYS A 288 20.06 -53.01 -56.90
C LYS A 288 20.37 -54.51 -56.80
N LYS A 289 19.75 -55.24 -55.87
CA LYS A 289 19.89 -56.71 -55.82
C LYS A 289 19.42 -57.40 -57.10
N THR A 290 18.29 -56.98 -57.68
CA THR A 290 17.82 -57.54 -58.96
C THR A 290 18.69 -57.15 -60.16
N GLU A 291 19.40 -56.02 -60.07
CA GLU A 291 20.37 -55.56 -61.07
C GLU A 291 21.70 -56.32 -60.95
N ASP A 292 22.21 -56.53 -59.72
CA ASP A 292 23.35 -57.40 -59.43
C ASP A 292 23.07 -58.85 -59.90
N GLU A 293 21.92 -59.43 -59.54
CA GLU A 293 21.46 -60.74 -60.02
C GLU A 293 21.33 -60.81 -61.55
N ARG A 294 20.91 -59.70 -62.20
CA ARG A 294 20.84 -59.63 -63.65
C ARG A 294 22.25 -59.63 -64.26
N ASN A 295 23.16 -58.84 -63.71
CA ASN A 295 24.55 -58.76 -64.16
C ASN A 295 25.27 -60.11 -64.05
N ASP A 296 25.02 -60.87 -62.99
CA ASP A 296 25.52 -62.25 -62.84
C ASP A 296 24.90 -63.22 -63.86
N LYS A 297 23.57 -63.15 -64.09
CA LYS A 297 22.90 -63.93 -65.15
C LYS A 297 23.42 -63.56 -66.54
N GLU A 298 23.70 -62.28 -66.79
CA GLU A 298 24.22 -61.75 -68.05
C GLU A 298 25.70 -62.16 -68.27
N ARG A 299 26.51 -62.23 -67.19
CA ARG A 299 27.83 -62.89 -67.19
C ARG A 299 27.77 -64.38 -67.52
N ILE A 300 26.85 -65.12 -66.89
CA ILE A 300 26.66 -66.56 -67.16
C ILE A 300 26.23 -66.77 -68.62
N ILE A 301 25.33 -65.92 -69.16
CA ILE A 301 24.92 -65.95 -70.57
C ILE A 301 26.10 -65.64 -71.52
N LEU A 302 27.00 -64.72 -71.16
CA LEU A 302 28.22 -64.44 -71.93
C LEU A 302 29.16 -65.66 -71.95
N GLN A 303 29.44 -66.26 -70.79
CA GLN A 303 30.27 -67.47 -70.71
C GLN A 303 29.65 -68.65 -71.46
N LEU A 304 28.33 -68.83 -71.38
CA LEU A 304 27.61 -69.86 -72.14
C LEU A 304 27.67 -69.61 -73.65
N LYS A 305 27.57 -68.36 -74.11
CA LYS A 305 27.74 -68.00 -75.54
C LYS A 305 29.17 -68.22 -76.04
N GLU A 306 30.17 -67.93 -75.22
CA GLU A 306 31.59 -68.16 -75.53
C GLU A 306 31.89 -69.66 -75.63
N ASN A 307 31.37 -70.47 -74.69
CA ASN A 307 31.41 -71.93 -74.77
C ASN A 307 30.66 -72.47 -76.00
N PHE A 308 29.47 -71.94 -76.32
CA PHE A 308 28.71 -72.36 -77.50
C PHE A 308 29.48 -72.13 -78.80
N LYS A 309 30.14 -70.97 -78.96
CA LYS A 309 31.05 -70.74 -80.10
C LYS A 309 32.19 -71.76 -80.16
N ASN A 310 32.83 -72.01 -79.02
CA ASN A 310 33.93 -72.97 -78.91
C ASN A 310 33.50 -74.42 -79.23
N GLU A 311 32.22 -74.77 -79.11
CA GLU A 311 31.66 -76.04 -79.58
C GLU A 311 31.23 -75.99 -81.06
N GLU A 312 30.61 -74.90 -81.50
CA GLU A 312 30.16 -74.70 -82.89
C GLU A 312 31.35 -74.72 -83.88
N ASP A 313 32.48 -74.12 -83.50
CA ASP A 313 33.68 -74.10 -84.33
C ASP A 313 34.41 -75.47 -84.34
N LYS A 314 34.38 -76.22 -83.22
CA LYS A 314 34.83 -77.63 -83.19
C LYS A 314 33.94 -78.55 -84.03
N GLN A 315 32.63 -78.30 -84.08
CA GLN A 315 31.73 -79.02 -84.98
C GLN A 315 32.07 -78.73 -86.45
N LYS A 316 32.29 -77.46 -86.83
CA LYS A 316 32.72 -77.10 -88.21
C LYS A 316 34.05 -77.77 -88.60
N GLU A 317 35.02 -77.80 -87.69
CA GLU A 317 36.31 -78.45 -87.91
C GLU A 317 36.17 -79.97 -88.12
N THR A 318 35.41 -80.66 -87.26
CA THR A 318 35.13 -82.10 -87.42
C THR A 318 34.28 -82.41 -88.65
N GLN A 319 33.32 -81.56 -89.04
CA GLN A 319 32.60 -81.67 -90.32
C GLN A 319 33.55 -81.58 -91.52
N MET A 320 34.53 -80.67 -91.46
CA MET A 320 35.51 -80.49 -92.54
C MET A 320 36.45 -81.70 -92.68
N ILE A 321 36.87 -82.29 -91.56
CA ILE A 321 37.70 -83.50 -91.54
C ILE A 321 36.90 -84.70 -92.11
N LEU A 322 35.66 -84.89 -91.68
CA LEU A 322 34.79 -85.99 -92.15
C LEU A 322 34.49 -85.94 -93.65
N ASN A 323 34.39 -84.74 -94.22
CA ASN A 323 34.19 -84.57 -95.67
C ASN A 323 35.48 -84.84 -96.47
N LYS A 324 36.66 -84.50 -95.92
CA LYS A 324 37.96 -84.80 -96.54
C LYS A 324 38.26 -86.31 -96.56
N THR A 325 37.99 -87.03 -95.46
CA THR A 325 38.21 -88.49 -95.41
C THR A 325 37.31 -89.24 -96.40
N LYS A 326 36.01 -88.90 -96.47
CA LYS A 326 35.09 -89.50 -97.46
C LYS A 326 35.51 -89.27 -98.92
N GLN A 327 36.11 -88.13 -99.24
CA GLN A 327 36.61 -87.88 -100.60
C GLN A 327 37.86 -88.72 -100.91
N ALA A 328 38.77 -88.91 -99.95
CA ALA A 328 39.95 -89.78 -100.11
C ALA A 328 39.55 -91.27 -100.27
N GLU A 329 38.58 -91.73 -99.49
CA GLU A 329 38.07 -93.11 -99.51
C GLU A 329 37.49 -93.50 -100.89
N ILE A 330 36.73 -92.60 -101.51
CA ILE A 330 36.17 -92.78 -102.87
C ILE A 330 37.26 -92.77 -103.95
N GLN A 331 38.37 -92.03 -103.75
CA GLN A 331 39.50 -92.04 -104.69
C GLN A 331 40.29 -93.34 -104.61
N LEU A 332 40.57 -93.83 -103.39
CA LEU A 332 41.26 -95.11 -103.16
C LEU A 332 40.48 -96.30 -103.75
N GLN A 333 39.15 -96.36 -103.57
CA GLN A 333 38.33 -97.43 -104.18
C GLN A 333 38.39 -97.44 -105.72
N LYS A 334 38.55 -96.29 -106.38
CA LYS A 334 38.69 -96.23 -107.85
C LYS A 334 40.06 -96.71 -108.31
N GLN A 335 41.13 -96.35 -107.61
CA GLN A 335 42.49 -96.79 -107.93
C GLN A 335 42.67 -98.30 -107.71
N ALA A 336 42.07 -98.87 -106.66
CA ALA A 336 42.13 -100.32 -106.39
C ALA A 336 41.60 -101.16 -107.57
N LYS A 337 40.42 -100.82 -108.10
CA LYS A 337 39.84 -101.55 -109.26
C LYS A 337 40.67 -101.44 -110.54
N GLN A 338 41.27 -100.28 -110.81
CA GLN A 338 42.12 -100.10 -111.98
C GLN A 338 43.40 -100.97 -111.92
N LEU A 339 43.90 -101.27 -110.71
CA LEU A 339 45.04 -102.16 -110.52
C LEU A 339 44.66 -103.65 -110.64
N GLU A 340 43.49 -104.07 -110.13
CA GLU A 340 43.02 -105.47 -110.28
C GLU A 340 42.90 -105.91 -111.75
N ASP A 341 42.39 -105.04 -112.62
CA ASP A 341 42.20 -105.38 -114.04
C ASP A 341 43.51 -105.29 -114.84
N GLN A 342 44.47 -104.47 -114.41
CA GLN A 342 45.83 -104.48 -114.97
C GLN A 342 46.58 -105.77 -114.61
N ILE A 343 46.50 -106.25 -113.37
CA ILE A 343 47.17 -107.49 -112.94
C ILE A 343 46.74 -108.69 -113.78
N LYS A 344 45.42 -108.87 -114.00
CA LYS A 344 44.87 -109.97 -114.82
C LYS A 344 45.37 -109.94 -116.27
N SER A 345 45.70 -108.77 -116.80
CA SER A 345 46.25 -108.63 -118.16
C SER A 345 47.74 -109.04 -118.28
N LEU A 346 48.50 -108.91 -117.18
CA LEU A 346 49.94 -109.15 -117.16
C LEU A 346 50.30 -110.65 -117.00
N ASP A 347 49.54 -111.41 -116.20
CA ASP A 347 49.79 -112.85 -116.03
C ASP A 347 49.61 -113.63 -117.35
N ILE A 348 48.69 -113.21 -118.22
CA ILE A 348 48.50 -113.80 -119.57
C ILE A 348 49.73 -113.57 -120.46
N GLN A 349 50.38 -112.40 -120.37
CA GLN A 349 51.60 -112.10 -121.13
C GLN A 349 52.82 -112.83 -120.58
N LYS A 350 52.85 -113.08 -119.27
CA LYS A 350 53.95 -113.76 -118.58
C LYS A 350 54.11 -115.21 -119.04
N ALA A 351 53.01 -115.96 -119.12
CA ALA A 351 53.01 -117.34 -119.60
C ALA A 351 53.55 -117.51 -121.03
N GLN A 352 53.45 -116.48 -121.88
CA GLN A 352 54.00 -116.48 -123.25
C GLN A 352 55.51 -116.19 -123.31
N LYS A 353 56.10 -115.67 -122.22
CA LYS A 353 57.54 -115.38 -122.14
C LYS A 353 58.37 -116.55 -121.62
N ASP A 354 57.83 -117.32 -120.67
CA ASP A 354 58.55 -118.46 -120.08
C ASP A 354 58.88 -119.54 -121.13
N ASP A 355 58.01 -119.76 -122.12
CA ASP A 355 58.24 -120.70 -123.25
C ASP A 355 59.33 -120.23 -124.25
N GLN A 356 59.72 -118.95 -124.20
CA GLN A 356 60.86 -118.42 -124.95
C GLN A 356 62.18 -118.61 -124.19
N ILE A 357 62.16 -118.54 -122.85
CA ILE A 357 63.38 -118.56 -122.01
C ILE A 357 64.08 -119.93 -122.05
N GLN A 358 63.33 -121.04 -122.05
CA GLN A 358 63.92 -122.39 -122.12
C GLN A 358 64.75 -122.62 -123.40
N LYS A 359 64.44 -121.94 -124.51
CA LYS A 359 65.14 -122.10 -125.80
C LYS A 359 66.52 -121.41 -125.79
N TYR A 360 66.64 -120.26 -125.12
CA TYR A 360 67.92 -119.54 -124.98
C TYR A 360 68.90 -120.19 -123.99
N GLN A 361 68.40 -120.95 -123.01
CA GLN A 361 69.22 -121.73 -122.05
C GLN A 361 70.01 -122.90 -122.69
N LYS A 362 69.86 -123.15 -124.00
CA LYS A 362 70.68 -124.11 -124.75
C LYS A 362 71.93 -123.45 -125.36
N ILE A 363 71.78 -122.28 -125.99
CA ILE A 363 72.84 -121.62 -126.77
C ILE A 363 73.88 -120.91 -125.86
N LEU A 364 73.46 -120.43 -124.68
CA LEU A 364 74.35 -119.74 -123.74
C LEU A 364 75.47 -120.64 -123.17
N ARG A 365 75.37 -121.97 -123.33
CA ARG A 365 76.35 -122.95 -122.83
C ARG A 365 77.56 -123.15 -123.75
N GLU A 366 77.47 -122.73 -125.00
CA GLU A 366 78.46 -123.00 -126.05
C GLU A 366 79.39 -121.79 -126.32
N THR A 367 79.22 -120.69 -125.56
CA THR A 367 79.89 -119.39 -125.81
C THR A 367 80.62 -118.79 -124.60
N GLN A 368 80.68 -119.49 -123.46
CA GLN A 368 81.28 -118.96 -122.23
C GLN A 368 82.75 -119.36 -121.97
N GLU A 369 83.36 -120.22 -122.78
CA GLU A 369 84.69 -120.78 -122.48
C GLU A 369 85.89 -120.16 -123.26
N GLU A 370 85.68 -119.52 -124.41
CA GLU A 370 86.81 -119.19 -125.31
C GLU A 370 87.53 -117.84 -125.06
N LEU A 371 86.85 -116.75 -124.70
CA LEU A 371 87.45 -115.40 -124.75
C LEU A 371 87.47 -114.62 -123.42
N GLN A 372 87.82 -115.31 -122.34
CA GLN A 372 88.28 -114.66 -121.10
C GLN A 372 89.78 -114.27 -121.13
N LYS A 373 90.39 -114.21 -122.33
CA LYS A 373 91.83 -113.97 -122.55
C LYS A 373 92.03 -112.79 -123.51
N THR A 374 92.99 -111.92 -123.15
CA THR A 374 93.54 -110.79 -123.94
C THR A 374 92.51 -109.76 -124.43
N MET A 375 92.40 -108.58 -123.80
CA MET A 375 93.21 -107.35 -124.04
C MET A 375 92.89 -106.68 -125.41
N HIS A 376 92.87 -105.36 -125.59
CA HIS A 376 93.37 -104.19 -124.81
C HIS A 376 92.53 -102.95 -125.27
N SER A 377 92.14 -101.94 -124.48
CA SER A 377 92.94 -100.83 -123.91
C SER A 377 93.89 -100.16 -124.92
N ASN A 378 93.90 -98.85 -125.21
CA ASN A 378 93.12 -97.66 -124.80
C ASN A 378 93.56 -96.47 -125.70
N LYS A 379 93.09 -95.24 -125.39
CA LYS A 379 93.85 -93.94 -125.35
C LYS A 379 93.42 -92.82 -126.32
N GLU A 380 93.11 -91.67 -125.72
CA GLU A 380 93.79 -90.39 -126.01
C GLU A 380 94.59 -90.00 -124.75
N ILE A 381 95.77 -89.36 -124.86
CA ILE A 381 96.76 -89.28 -123.76
C ILE A 381 97.77 -88.11 -123.89
N ASN A 382 98.36 -87.70 -122.75
CA ASN A 382 99.51 -86.77 -122.56
C ASN A 382 99.24 -85.27 -122.78
N THR A 383 99.99 -84.32 -122.21
CA THR A 383 101.33 -84.32 -121.53
C THR A 383 101.23 -83.86 -120.05
N GLU A 384 102.23 -83.89 -119.15
CA GLU A 384 103.70 -83.98 -119.20
C GLU A 384 104.27 -84.96 -118.13
N LYS A 385 105.58 -84.96 -117.80
CA LYS A 385 106.65 -85.69 -118.51
C LYS A 385 107.91 -85.86 -117.61
N GLN A 386 108.13 -87.06 -117.07
CA GLN A 386 109.46 -87.65 -116.84
C GLN A 386 109.35 -89.13 -117.24
N ASP A 387 109.71 -89.48 -118.47
CA ASP A 387 111.08 -89.79 -118.94
C ASP A 387 111.58 -91.18 -118.50
N LEU A 388 111.32 -92.20 -119.33
CA LEU A 388 112.39 -92.80 -120.13
C LEU A 388 111.82 -93.57 -121.36
N MET A 389 112.30 -93.18 -122.55
CA MET A 389 112.80 -94.03 -123.67
C MET A 389 112.16 -95.41 -124.01
N ARG A 390 112.05 -95.84 -125.28
CA ARG A 390 112.33 -95.27 -126.63
C ARG A 390 111.87 -96.28 -127.72
N THR A 391 111.71 -95.80 -128.96
CA THR A 391 111.93 -96.52 -130.27
C THR A 391 111.18 -97.83 -130.60
N VAL A 392 110.95 -98.26 -131.86
CA VAL A 392 110.75 -97.70 -133.23
C VAL A 392 110.92 -98.88 -134.23
N GLU A 393 110.40 -98.78 -135.48
CA GLU A 393 110.72 -99.66 -136.65
C GLU A 393 110.25 -101.15 -136.60
N THR A 394 109.88 -101.88 -137.68
CA THR A 394 109.49 -101.55 -139.10
C THR A 394 108.89 -102.78 -139.82
N GLU A 395 108.08 -102.56 -140.89
CA GLU A 395 107.89 -103.43 -142.08
C GLU A 395 107.36 -104.88 -141.87
N GLN A 396 107.01 -105.71 -142.87
CA GLN A 396 107.04 -105.65 -144.36
C GLN A 396 105.82 -106.43 -144.93
N ASN A 397 105.00 -106.10 -145.95
CA ASN A 397 105.12 -105.55 -147.34
C ASN A 397 105.31 -106.61 -148.46
N ASN A 398 104.58 -106.44 -149.60
CA ASN A 398 104.68 -107.07 -150.97
C ASN A 398 103.47 -107.91 -151.50
N CYS A 399 103.15 -107.95 -152.82
CA CYS A 399 103.32 -106.98 -153.93
C CYS A 399 102.53 -107.35 -155.23
N HIS A 400 101.96 -106.34 -155.92
CA HIS A 400 101.78 -106.09 -157.39
C HIS A 400 101.35 -107.20 -158.41
N VAL A 401 100.50 -106.90 -159.43
CA VAL A 401 100.79 -106.43 -160.84
C VAL A 401 99.45 -106.39 -161.61
N ALA A 402 99.06 -105.51 -162.56
CA ALA A 402 99.43 -104.14 -163.00
C ALA A 402 98.12 -103.41 -163.48
N GLN A 403 97.71 -103.01 -164.72
CA GLN A 403 98.17 -102.60 -166.07
C GLN A 403 96.88 -102.13 -166.84
N VAL A 404 96.75 -101.24 -167.86
CA VAL A 404 97.52 -100.10 -168.44
C VAL A 404 96.63 -99.25 -169.42
N LYS A 405 96.95 -97.96 -169.66
CA LYS A 405 96.46 -97.00 -170.71
C LYS A 405 94.94 -96.73 -170.92
N VAL A 406 94.44 -95.62 -170.33
CA VAL A 406 93.36 -94.72 -170.83
C VAL A 406 93.64 -93.29 -170.30
N ALA A 407 93.38 -92.21 -171.05
CA ALA A 407 93.52 -90.81 -170.57
C ALA A 407 92.73 -89.74 -171.37
N ASP A 408 92.65 -88.52 -170.81
CA ASP A 408 92.43 -87.21 -171.47
C ASP A 408 91.01 -86.73 -171.87
N ARG A 409 89.95 -87.06 -171.11
CA ARG A 409 88.69 -86.25 -171.11
C ARG A 409 87.96 -86.02 -169.77
N GLU A 410 88.35 -86.64 -168.65
CA GLU A 410 87.53 -86.61 -167.42
C GLU A 410 87.73 -85.42 -166.46
N ASP A 411 88.90 -84.77 -166.46
CA ASP A 411 89.28 -83.92 -165.31
C ASP A 411 88.52 -82.58 -165.19
N VAL A 412 87.86 -82.12 -166.25
CA VAL A 412 87.05 -80.89 -166.24
C VAL A 412 85.85 -81.00 -165.29
N ILE A 413 85.25 -82.19 -165.18
CA ILE A 413 84.01 -82.39 -164.40
C ILE A 413 84.26 -82.30 -162.89
N LYS A 414 85.42 -82.79 -162.43
CA LYS A 414 85.77 -82.87 -161.00
C LYS A 414 85.91 -81.49 -160.34
N GLN A 415 86.32 -80.46 -161.10
CA GLN A 415 86.53 -79.10 -160.56
C GLN A 415 85.21 -78.39 -160.23
N GLN A 416 84.15 -78.58 -161.02
CA GLN A 416 82.87 -77.88 -160.82
C GLN A 416 82.12 -78.35 -159.57
N VAL A 417 82.20 -79.64 -159.24
CA VAL A 417 81.54 -80.24 -158.06
C VAL A 417 82.03 -79.63 -156.73
N ASN A 418 83.34 -79.37 -156.63
CA ASN A 418 83.92 -78.80 -155.39
C ASN A 418 83.47 -77.35 -155.11
N ILE A 419 83.14 -76.57 -156.14
CA ILE A 419 82.72 -75.17 -155.97
C ILE A 419 81.31 -75.10 -155.39
N VAL A 420 80.39 -75.95 -155.85
CA VAL A 420 79.00 -76.02 -155.35
C VAL A 420 78.99 -76.33 -153.86
N ARG A 421 79.74 -77.35 -153.43
CA ARG A 421 79.79 -77.82 -152.04
C ARG A 421 80.25 -76.75 -151.05
N ASN A 422 81.11 -75.81 -151.46
CA ASN A 422 81.57 -74.74 -150.59
C ASN A 422 80.46 -73.69 -150.35
N TYR A 423 79.72 -73.30 -151.39
CA TYR A 423 78.60 -72.35 -151.23
C TYR A 423 77.43 -72.95 -150.44
N GLU A 424 77.20 -74.25 -150.51
CA GLU A 424 76.21 -74.94 -149.67
C GLU A 424 76.56 -74.81 -148.17
N GLN A 425 77.85 -74.96 -147.81
CA GLN A 425 78.33 -74.80 -146.43
C GLN A 425 78.24 -73.36 -145.92
N GLU A 426 78.52 -72.36 -146.76
CA GLU A 426 78.34 -70.94 -146.40
C GLU A 426 76.87 -70.60 -146.14
N ILE A 427 75.94 -71.10 -146.98
CA ILE A 427 74.49 -70.90 -146.81
C ILE A 427 73.99 -71.54 -145.50
N GLU A 428 74.52 -72.70 -145.11
CA GLU A 428 74.17 -73.37 -143.86
C GLU A 428 74.69 -72.58 -142.64
N ALA A 429 75.93 -72.09 -142.67
CA ALA A 429 76.50 -71.24 -141.62
C ALA A 429 75.71 -69.93 -141.41
N PHE A 430 75.23 -69.29 -142.48
CA PHE A 430 74.37 -68.10 -142.37
C PHE A 430 72.98 -68.40 -141.82
N ARG A 431 72.43 -69.61 -142.03
CA ARG A 431 71.15 -70.03 -141.42
C ARG A 431 71.30 -70.21 -139.91
N ASP A 432 72.35 -70.89 -139.47
CA ASP A 432 72.66 -71.10 -138.05
C ASP A 432 72.81 -69.77 -137.30
N GLU A 433 73.53 -68.80 -137.87
CA GLU A 433 73.72 -67.50 -137.24
C GLU A 433 72.42 -66.68 -137.20
N ALA A 434 71.59 -66.76 -138.26
CA ALA A 434 70.26 -66.15 -138.26
C ALA A 434 69.32 -66.78 -137.21
N GLU A 435 69.45 -68.08 -136.90
CA GLU A 435 68.69 -68.72 -135.82
C GLU A 435 69.21 -68.32 -134.42
N LYS A 436 70.53 -68.18 -134.23
CA LYS A 436 71.12 -67.65 -132.99
C LYS A 436 70.61 -66.23 -132.70
N GLN A 437 70.62 -65.34 -133.68
CA GLN A 437 70.15 -63.96 -133.46
C GLN A 437 68.66 -63.90 -133.12
N ARG A 438 67.80 -64.73 -133.75
CA ARG A 438 66.37 -64.84 -133.36
C ARG A 438 66.20 -65.29 -131.91
N LYS A 439 66.99 -66.26 -131.44
CA LYS A 439 66.98 -66.74 -130.05
C LYS A 439 67.40 -65.65 -129.05
N ILE A 440 68.40 -64.82 -129.41
CA ILE A 440 68.85 -63.69 -128.59
C ILE A 440 67.77 -62.60 -128.51
N ILE A 441 67.17 -62.21 -129.64
CA ILE A 441 66.10 -61.19 -129.68
C ILE A 441 64.93 -61.61 -128.78
N PHE A 442 64.43 -62.84 -128.92
CA PHE A 442 63.33 -63.35 -128.11
C PHE A 442 63.64 -63.37 -126.60
N GLN A 443 64.89 -63.62 -126.21
CA GLN A 443 65.31 -63.53 -124.81
C GLN A 443 65.32 -62.08 -124.29
N LEU A 444 65.77 -61.12 -125.09
CA LEU A 444 65.81 -59.70 -124.74
C LEU A 444 64.39 -59.10 -124.67
N GLU A 445 63.50 -59.45 -125.60
CA GLU A 445 62.08 -59.06 -125.57
C GLU A 445 61.41 -59.56 -124.28
N LYS A 446 61.60 -60.85 -123.95
CA LYS A 446 61.07 -61.45 -122.72
C LYS A 446 61.63 -60.80 -121.45
N GLN A 447 62.91 -60.44 -121.41
CA GLN A 447 63.50 -59.71 -120.29
C GLN A 447 62.91 -58.29 -120.17
N SER A 448 62.75 -57.58 -121.30
CA SER A 448 62.11 -56.25 -121.33
C SER A 448 60.68 -56.29 -120.79
N GLU A 449 59.89 -57.28 -121.18
CA GLU A 449 58.53 -57.48 -120.68
C GLU A 449 58.51 -57.80 -119.17
N GLN A 450 59.42 -58.65 -118.69
CA GLN A 450 59.58 -58.95 -117.26
C GLN A 450 59.95 -57.72 -116.42
N TYR A 451 60.90 -56.89 -116.88
CA TYR A 451 61.27 -55.65 -116.19
C TYR A 451 60.14 -54.62 -116.23
N SER A 452 59.41 -54.51 -117.35
CA SER A 452 58.21 -53.67 -117.45
C SER A 452 57.15 -54.09 -116.43
N HIS A 453 56.83 -55.38 -116.34
CA HIS A 453 55.87 -55.90 -115.37
C HIS A 453 56.30 -55.63 -113.92
N SER A 454 57.56 -55.94 -113.58
CA SER A 454 58.12 -55.67 -112.25
C SER A 454 58.08 -54.18 -111.87
N ALA A 455 58.39 -53.28 -112.81
CA ALA A 455 58.27 -51.84 -112.59
C ALA A 455 56.82 -51.40 -112.35
N THR A 456 55.84 -51.99 -113.04
CA THR A 456 54.42 -51.71 -112.78
C THR A 456 53.96 -52.23 -111.41
N GLU A 457 54.37 -53.43 -111.00
CA GLU A 457 54.08 -53.96 -109.65
C GLU A 457 54.64 -53.05 -108.56
N ILE A 458 55.93 -52.67 -108.66
CA ILE A 458 56.60 -51.81 -107.67
C ILE A 458 55.88 -50.45 -107.58
N LYS A 459 55.46 -49.89 -108.71
CA LYS A 459 54.69 -48.63 -108.76
C LYS A 459 53.30 -48.76 -108.12
N GLN A 460 52.60 -49.89 -108.32
CA GLN A 460 51.33 -50.17 -107.65
C GLN A 460 51.51 -50.34 -106.14
N LYS A 461 52.49 -51.14 -105.71
CA LYS A 461 52.83 -51.36 -104.29
C LYS A 461 53.21 -50.04 -103.60
N PHE A 462 54.00 -49.19 -104.24
CA PHE A 462 54.31 -47.84 -103.74
C PHE A 462 53.04 -46.97 -103.59
N SER A 463 52.15 -46.97 -104.60
CA SER A 463 50.89 -46.21 -104.53
C SER A 463 49.95 -46.71 -103.43
N GLN A 464 49.93 -48.02 -103.16
CA GLN A 464 49.16 -48.61 -102.05
C GLN A 464 49.74 -48.18 -100.69
N ILE A 465 51.05 -48.33 -100.48
CA ILE A 465 51.74 -47.91 -99.25
C ILE A 465 51.56 -46.40 -99.02
N GLN A 466 51.58 -45.56 -100.06
CA GLN A 466 51.34 -44.13 -99.94
C GLN A 466 49.88 -43.78 -99.57
N GLN A 467 48.90 -44.59 -100.00
CA GLN A 467 47.52 -44.44 -99.56
C GLN A 467 47.33 -44.91 -98.11
N GLU A 468 47.93 -46.04 -97.73
CA GLU A 468 47.91 -46.53 -96.35
C GLU A 468 48.56 -45.54 -95.39
N LEU A 469 49.70 -44.95 -95.76
CA LEU A 469 50.38 -43.92 -94.97
C LEU A 469 49.45 -42.72 -94.71
N LYS A 470 48.80 -42.19 -95.75
CA LYS A 470 47.82 -41.09 -95.61
C LYS A 470 46.64 -41.46 -94.71
N MET A 471 46.15 -42.69 -94.80
CA MET A 471 45.09 -43.18 -93.90
C MET A 471 45.59 -43.28 -92.45
N LYS A 472 46.85 -43.68 -92.22
CA LYS A 472 47.46 -43.66 -90.88
C LYS A 472 47.64 -42.23 -90.36
N GLU A 473 48.15 -41.31 -91.17
CA GLU A 473 48.29 -39.88 -90.83
C GLU A 473 46.95 -39.26 -90.40
N LEU A 474 45.87 -39.52 -91.14
CA LEU A 474 44.51 -39.11 -90.77
C LEU A 474 44.05 -39.71 -89.43
N THR A 475 44.28 -41.02 -89.19
CA THR A 475 43.95 -41.62 -87.88
C THR A 475 44.78 -41.05 -86.72
N ILE A 476 46.03 -40.65 -86.97
CA ILE A 476 46.88 -40.00 -85.96
C ILE A 476 46.34 -38.61 -85.62
N GLN A 477 45.94 -37.82 -86.62
CA GLN A 477 45.32 -36.51 -86.40
C GLN A 477 43.99 -36.61 -85.62
N ASP A 478 43.14 -37.57 -85.95
CA ASP A 478 41.88 -37.83 -85.22
C ASP A 478 42.14 -38.27 -83.77
N LEU A 479 43.16 -39.10 -83.53
CA LEU A 479 43.55 -39.50 -82.17
C LEU A 479 44.15 -38.34 -81.37
N GLN A 480 45.04 -37.53 -81.98
CA GLN A 480 45.57 -36.31 -81.36
C GLN A 480 44.46 -35.33 -80.99
N LYS A 481 43.47 -35.13 -81.86
CA LYS A 481 42.30 -34.30 -81.59
C LYS A 481 41.47 -34.85 -80.42
N ARG A 482 41.21 -36.16 -80.38
CA ARG A 482 40.51 -36.82 -79.26
C ARG A 482 41.28 -36.71 -77.93
N ILE A 483 42.62 -36.74 -77.97
CA ILE A 483 43.47 -36.50 -76.78
C ILE A 483 43.30 -35.05 -76.32
N SER A 484 43.45 -34.07 -77.21
CA SER A 484 43.24 -32.64 -76.91
C SER A 484 41.85 -32.34 -76.34
N ASP A 485 40.79 -32.90 -76.93
CA ASP A 485 39.41 -32.77 -76.44
C ASP A 485 39.23 -33.40 -75.05
N SER A 486 39.97 -34.48 -74.75
CA SER A 486 39.92 -35.17 -73.46
C SER A 486 40.72 -34.44 -72.39
N GLU A 487 41.88 -33.88 -72.72
CA GLU A 487 42.65 -32.99 -71.84
C GLU A 487 41.88 -31.71 -71.50
N SER A 488 41.22 -31.10 -72.49
CA SER A 488 40.37 -29.92 -72.27
C SER A 488 39.24 -30.22 -71.27
N LYS A 489 38.55 -31.36 -71.46
CA LYS A 489 37.54 -31.85 -70.50
C LYS A 489 38.13 -32.17 -69.13
N LEU A 490 39.34 -32.74 -69.06
CA LEU A 490 40.02 -33.01 -67.78
C LEU A 490 40.32 -31.72 -67.03
N ARG A 491 40.88 -30.70 -67.70
CA ARG A 491 41.16 -29.37 -67.12
C ARG A 491 39.88 -28.69 -66.62
N GLN A 492 38.80 -28.72 -67.40
CA GLN A 492 37.48 -28.23 -66.97
C GLN A 492 36.95 -28.96 -65.72
N LYS A 493 37.16 -30.28 -65.61
CA LYS A 493 36.75 -31.06 -64.42
C LYS A 493 37.65 -30.83 -63.21
N GLN A 494 38.94 -30.57 -63.41
CA GLN A 494 39.85 -30.14 -62.35
C GLN A 494 39.44 -28.78 -61.80
N GLN A 495 39.20 -27.79 -62.66
CA GLN A 495 38.76 -26.45 -62.26
C GLN A 495 37.41 -26.48 -61.51
N LEU A 496 36.44 -27.28 -61.99
CA LEU A 496 35.17 -27.48 -61.28
C LEU A 496 35.35 -28.17 -59.91
N TYR A 497 36.28 -29.12 -59.79
CA TYR A 497 36.58 -29.76 -58.51
C TYR A 497 37.27 -28.79 -57.54
N GLU A 498 38.18 -27.96 -58.02
CA GLU A 498 38.85 -26.94 -57.22
C GLU A 498 37.87 -25.85 -56.75
N GLN A 499 36.95 -25.42 -57.61
CA GLN A 499 35.85 -24.53 -57.24
C GLN A 499 34.97 -25.15 -56.14
N VAL A 500 34.44 -26.37 -56.34
CA VAL A 500 33.62 -27.05 -55.33
C VAL A 500 34.38 -27.30 -54.02
N ARG A 501 35.71 -27.50 -54.08
CA ARG A 501 36.57 -27.62 -52.89
C ARG A 501 36.75 -26.27 -52.18
N ALA A 502 36.87 -25.17 -52.91
CA ALA A 502 36.89 -23.81 -52.36
C ALA A 502 35.54 -23.46 -51.72
N ASP A 503 34.42 -23.68 -52.42
CA ASP A 503 33.06 -23.49 -51.92
C ASP A 503 32.82 -24.29 -50.63
N ARG A 504 33.20 -25.58 -50.61
CA ARG A 504 33.11 -26.43 -49.42
C ARG A 504 33.92 -25.86 -48.25
N ASN A 505 35.12 -25.33 -48.50
CA ASN A 505 35.94 -24.73 -47.46
C ASN A 505 35.35 -23.40 -46.96
N LEU A 506 34.78 -22.58 -47.85
CA LEU A 506 34.06 -21.35 -47.51
C LEU A 506 32.84 -21.66 -46.62
N TYR A 507 31.94 -22.55 -47.06
CA TYR A 507 30.79 -22.96 -46.25
C TYR A 507 31.20 -23.62 -44.92
N SER A 508 32.31 -24.37 -44.90
CA SER A 508 32.86 -24.92 -43.64
C SER A 508 33.40 -23.85 -42.70
N LYS A 509 33.94 -22.73 -43.21
CA LYS A 509 34.37 -21.59 -42.40
C LYS A 509 33.16 -20.82 -41.86
N ASN A 510 32.23 -20.45 -42.74
CA ASN A 510 31.01 -19.73 -42.38
C ASN A 510 30.16 -20.52 -41.36
N LEU A 511 30.16 -21.86 -41.44
CA LEU A 511 29.49 -22.73 -40.47
C LEU A 511 30.13 -22.67 -39.08
N VAL A 512 31.46 -22.57 -38.99
CA VAL A 512 32.17 -22.40 -37.70
C VAL A 512 31.92 -21.01 -37.14
N GLU A 513 32.01 -19.96 -37.96
CA GLU A 513 31.75 -18.58 -37.54
C GLU A 513 30.31 -18.42 -37.01
N ALA A 514 29.31 -18.99 -37.70
CA ALA A 514 27.93 -19.01 -37.21
C ALA A 514 27.74 -19.87 -35.93
N GLN A 515 28.55 -20.92 -35.72
CA GLN A 515 28.51 -21.71 -34.48
C GLN A 515 29.12 -20.94 -33.30
N ASP A 516 30.19 -20.18 -33.53
CA ASP A 516 30.82 -19.32 -32.53
C ASP A 516 29.91 -18.14 -32.16
N GLU A 517 29.26 -17.50 -33.15
CA GLU A 517 28.21 -16.50 -32.91
C GLU A 517 27.05 -17.07 -32.06
N ILE A 518 26.56 -18.27 -32.37
CA ILE A 518 25.51 -18.94 -31.59
C ILE A 518 26.02 -19.26 -30.17
N ALA A 519 27.30 -19.62 -29.99
CA ALA A 519 27.88 -19.87 -28.67
C ALA A 519 28.01 -18.57 -27.84
N GLU A 520 28.39 -17.46 -28.46
CA GLU A 520 28.46 -16.14 -27.84
C GLU A 520 27.07 -15.61 -27.49
N LEU A 521 26.09 -15.66 -28.40
CA LEU A 521 24.69 -15.30 -28.10
C LEU A 521 24.12 -16.15 -26.95
N ARG A 522 24.44 -17.46 -26.90
CA ARG A 522 24.09 -18.32 -25.75
C ARG A 522 24.82 -17.94 -24.47
N ARG A 523 26.00 -17.33 -24.53
CA ARG A 523 26.71 -16.78 -23.35
C ARG A 523 26.05 -15.48 -22.89
N GLN A 524 25.78 -14.56 -23.81
CA GLN A 524 25.09 -13.29 -23.53
C GLN A 524 23.69 -13.53 -22.94
N PHE A 525 22.91 -14.45 -23.49
CA PHE A 525 21.61 -14.85 -22.95
C PHE A 525 21.69 -15.37 -21.50
N ARG A 526 22.71 -16.18 -21.16
CA ARG A 526 22.91 -16.66 -19.79
C ARG A 526 23.28 -15.53 -18.82
N VAL A 527 24.12 -14.59 -19.24
CA VAL A 527 24.42 -13.39 -18.44
C VAL A 527 23.16 -12.53 -18.24
N MET A 528 22.39 -12.31 -19.31
CA MET A 528 21.13 -11.56 -19.25
C MET A 528 20.10 -12.24 -18.33
N SER A 529 19.98 -13.57 -18.36
CA SER A 529 19.13 -14.33 -17.45
C SER A 529 19.54 -14.13 -15.99
N HIS A 530 20.84 -14.18 -15.67
CA HIS A 530 21.33 -13.88 -14.32
C HIS A 530 21.04 -12.44 -13.88
N VAL A 531 21.17 -11.45 -14.78
CA VAL A 531 20.79 -10.05 -14.49
C VAL A 531 19.28 -9.93 -14.25
N VAL A 532 18.45 -10.60 -15.06
CA VAL A 532 16.99 -10.66 -14.87
C VAL A 532 16.62 -11.31 -13.53
N ASP A 533 17.30 -12.37 -13.13
CA ASP A 533 17.03 -13.05 -11.86
C ASP A 533 17.54 -12.25 -10.63
N GLN A 534 18.66 -11.52 -10.77
CA GLN A 534 19.09 -10.54 -9.77
C GLN A 534 18.06 -9.40 -9.64
N LEU A 535 17.59 -8.84 -10.75
CA LEU A 535 16.59 -7.77 -10.74
C LEU A 535 15.26 -8.24 -10.12
N LYS A 536 14.83 -9.49 -10.34
CA LYS A 536 13.69 -10.09 -9.62
C LYS A 536 13.92 -10.13 -8.11
N GLN A 537 15.11 -10.52 -7.65
CA GLN A 537 15.43 -10.53 -6.22
C GLN A 537 15.47 -9.11 -5.62
N GLU A 538 15.99 -8.12 -6.35
CA GLU A 538 15.99 -6.72 -5.93
C GLU A 538 14.57 -6.11 -5.90
N ILE A 539 13.69 -6.49 -6.83
CA ILE A 539 12.27 -6.12 -6.82
C ILE A 539 11.59 -6.75 -5.61
N GLN A 540 11.70 -8.07 -5.44
CA GLN A 540 11.03 -8.76 -4.33
C GLN A 540 11.51 -8.28 -2.95
N SER A 541 12.80 -7.99 -2.80
CA SER A 541 13.33 -7.37 -1.58
C SER A 541 12.75 -5.96 -1.35
N LYS A 542 12.51 -5.17 -2.40
CA LYS A 542 11.83 -3.87 -2.27
C LYS A 542 10.34 -4.02 -1.94
N ASP A 543 9.66 -5.01 -2.49
CA ASP A 543 8.27 -5.32 -2.17
C ASP A 543 8.10 -5.77 -0.70
N ASP A 544 8.98 -6.64 -0.19
CA ASP A 544 9.01 -7.04 1.22
C ASP A 544 9.22 -5.82 2.15
N ASN A 545 10.15 -4.93 1.79
CA ASN A 545 10.37 -3.67 2.51
C ASN A 545 9.15 -2.72 2.44
N LEU A 546 8.48 -2.62 1.28
CA LEU A 546 7.25 -1.83 1.12
C LEU A 546 6.11 -2.39 1.98
N VAL A 547 5.95 -3.72 2.06
CA VAL A 547 4.98 -4.37 2.94
C VAL A 547 5.30 -4.08 4.41
N GLU A 548 6.57 -4.16 4.83
CA GLU A 548 6.98 -3.84 6.20
C GLU A 548 6.71 -2.37 6.56
N ILE A 549 7.05 -1.44 5.66
CA ILE A 549 6.77 0.00 5.81
C ILE A 549 5.26 0.26 5.85
N HIS A 550 4.46 -0.41 5.01
CA HIS A 550 3.01 -0.28 5.01
C HIS A 550 2.37 -0.80 6.32
N LEU A 551 2.89 -1.89 6.89
CA LEU A 551 2.47 -2.40 8.20
C LEU A 551 2.86 -1.45 9.35
N LYS A 552 4.08 -0.87 9.31
CA LYS A 552 4.53 0.19 10.23
C LYS A 552 3.66 1.44 10.14
N LEU A 553 3.31 1.88 8.93
CA LEU A 553 2.41 3.02 8.70
C LEU A 553 1.00 2.72 9.23
N LYS A 554 0.45 1.53 8.96
CA LYS A 554 -0.88 1.11 9.43
C LYS A 554 -0.97 1.00 10.95
N THR A 555 0.10 0.57 11.63
CA THR A 555 0.16 0.56 13.11
C THR A 555 0.31 1.96 13.69
N THR A 556 1.16 2.81 13.10
CA THR A 556 1.32 4.21 13.49
C THR A 556 0.03 5.02 13.30
N GLN A 557 -0.71 4.78 12.21
CA GLN A 557 -2.00 5.42 11.94
C GLN A 557 -3.06 5.01 12.99
N LYS A 558 -3.12 3.74 13.39
CA LYS A 558 -3.98 3.30 14.52
C LYS A 558 -3.60 3.95 15.85
N GLN A 559 -2.29 4.11 16.13
CA GLN A 559 -1.82 4.80 17.34
C GLN A 559 -2.22 6.29 17.32
N LYS A 560 -2.09 6.96 16.17
CA LYS A 560 -2.57 8.33 15.95
C LYS A 560 -4.08 8.45 16.16
N GLU A 561 -4.88 7.53 15.62
CA GLU A 561 -6.34 7.49 15.80
C GLU A 561 -6.72 7.33 17.28
N ALA A 562 -6.06 6.44 18.03
CA ALA A 562 -6.27 6.29 19.47
C ALA A 562 -5.91 7.56 20.25
N VAL A 563 -4.75 8.18 19.96
CA VAL A 563 -4.32 9.45 20.59
C VAL A 563 -5.28 10.59 20.26
N VAL A 564 -5.85 10.64 19.05
CA VAL A 564 -6.89 11.63 18.70
C VAL A 564 -8.16 11.39 19.51
N GLN A 565 -8.64 10.15 19.66
CA GLN A 565 -9.80 9.85 20.50
C GLN A 565 -9.56 10.22 21.97
N ASP A 566 -8.36 9.96 22.51
CA ASP A 566 -8.05 10.32 23.90
C ASP A 566 -7.87 11.84 24.09
N LEU A 567 -7.35 12.55 23.09
CA LEU A 567 -7.36 14.02 23.04
C LEU A 567 -8.79 14.58 23.03
N GLU A 568 -9.71 13.95 22.30
CA GLU A 568 -11.13 14.35 22.27
C GLU A 568 -11.84 14.08 23.59
N LYS A 569 -11.63 12.91 24.22
CA LYS A 569 -12.11 12.60 25.58
C LYS A 569 -11.56 13.60 26.60
N ALA A 570 -10.29 13.97 26.52
CA ALA A 570 -9.68 14.99 27.39
C ALA A 570 -10.29 16.37 27.16
N ARG A 571 -10.48 16.79 25.90
CA ARG A 571 -11.16 18.04 25.53
C ARG A 571 -12.61 18.08 26.00
N GLN A 572 -13.34 16.96 25.95
CA GLN A 572 -14.69 16.84 26.48
C GLN A 572 -14.71 17.06 28.00
N LYS A 573 -13.87 16.33 28.75
CA LYS A 573 -13.73 16.51 30.22
C LYS A 573 -13.37 17.94 30.61
N ILE A 574 -12.56 18.64 29.81
CA ILE A 574 -12.24 20.05 30.02
C ILE A 574 -13.48 20.94 29.81
N ARG A 575 -14.30 20.72 28.77
CA ARG A 575 -15.57 21.45 28.58
C ARG A 575 -16.55 21.21 29.73
N GLU A 576 -16.71 19.96 30.14
CA GLU A 576 -17.58 19.58 31.27
C GLU A 576 -17.11 20.25 32.57
N GLY A 577 -15.81 20.19 32.86
CA GLY A 577 -15.21 20.88 34.01
C GLY A 577 -15.34 22.41 33.96
N LEU A 578 -15.27 23.03 32.77
CA LEU A 578 -15.50 24.46 32.59
C LEU A 578 -16.96 24.85 32.84
N VAL A 579 -17.93 24.05 32.40
CA VAL A 579 -19.36 24.28 32.69
C VAL A 579 -19.63 24.18 34.19
N VAL A 580 -19.10 23.14 34.87
CA VAL A 580 -19.22 22.99 36.33
C VAL A 580 -18.53 24.14 37.07
N ASN A 581 -17.36 24.61 36.60
CA ASN A 581 -16.68 25.78 37.17
C ASN A 581 -17.49 27.08 36.99
N GLN A 582 -18.18 27.23 35.87
CA GLN A 582 -19.05 28.38 35.60
C GLN A 582 -20.32 28.34 36.46
N GLN A 583 -20.93 27.17 36.66
CA GLN A 583 -22.04 26.96 37.59
C GLN A 583 -21.63 27.29 39.04
N ALA A 584 -20.50 26.75 39.50
CA ALA A 584 -19.98 27.05 40.83
C ALA A 584 -19.67 28.55 41.03
N LYS A 585 -19.26 29.27 39.97
CA LYS A 585 -19.10 30.73 40.01
C LYS A 585 -20.42 31.48 40.10
N THR A 586 -21.47 31.05 39.39
CA THR A 586 -22.81 31.65 39.54
C THR A 586 -23.39 31.37 40.92
N ASP A 587 -23.18 30.18 41.47
CA ASP A 587 -23.66 29.82 42.81
C ASP A 587 -22.92 30.59 43.90
N LEU A 588 -21.60 30.78 43.78
CA LEU A 588 -20.84 31.68 44.66
C LEU A 588 -21.31 33.14 44.57
N ALA A 589 -21.64 33.64 43.38
CA ALA A 589 -22.21 34.98 43.22
C ALA A 589 -23.59 35.09 43.89
N ASN A 590 -24.46 34.09 43.72
CA ASN A 590 -25.76 34.04 44.36
C ASN A 590 -25.64 33.98 45.90
N LEU A 591 -24.74 33.14 46.43
CA LEU A 591 -24.47 33.04 47.87
C LEU A 591 -23.89 34.35 48.44
N ASN A 592 -22.98 35.02 47.73
CA ASN A 592 -22.45 36.32 48.15
C ASN A 592 -23.52 37.42 48.17
N ASN A 593 -24.46 37.40 47.21
CA ASN A 593 -25.62 38.31 47.23
C ASN A 593 -26.52 38.04 48.44
N ILE A 594 -26.83 36.76 48.72
CA ILE A 594 -27.62 36.36 49.90
C ILE A 594 -26.91 36.78 51.20
N ILE A 595 -25.59 36.65 51.30
CA ILE A 595 -24.80 37.13 52.46
C ILE A 595 -24.93 38.66 52.59
N ALA A 596 -24.75 39.42 51.50
CA ALA A 596 -24.87 40.87 51.52
C ALA A 596 -26.28 41.36 51.89
N GLU A 597 -27.33 40.65 51.46
CA GLU A 597 -28.71 40.90 51.88
C GLU A 597 -28.91 40.62 53.38
N ASN A 598 -28.43 39.48 53.88
CA ASN A 598 -28.49 39.13 55.30
C ASN A 598 -27.71 40.12 56.19
N ASP A 599 -26.51 40.56 55.77
CA ASP A 599 -25.73 41.58 56.46
C ASP A 599 -26.47 42.94 56.47
N ALA A 600 -27.14 43.30 55.38
CA ALA A 600 -27.97 44.50 55.32
C ALA A 600 -29.21 44.40 56.23
N GLU A 601 -29.82 43.22 56.38
CA GLU A 601 -30.90 42.98 57.34
C GLU A 601 -30.40 43.00 58.79
N TYR A 602 -29.27 42.36 59.07
CA TYR A 602 -28.61 42.40 60.38
C TYR A 602 -28.30 43.85 60.80
N GLN A 603 -27.79 44.68 59.88
CA GLN A 603 -27.57 46.10 60.14
C GLN A 603 -28.86 46.90 60.40
N LYS A 604 -30.01 46.54 59.79
CA LYS A 604 -31.32 47.14 60.15
C LYS A 604 -31.72 46.71 61.55
N LEU A 605 -31.66 45.41 61.85
CA LEU A 605 -32.03 44.82 63.14
C LEU A 605 -31.17 45.36 64.30
N ASP A 606 -29.86 45.55 64.11
CA ASP A 606 -29.00 46.17 65.13
C ASP A 606 -29.32 47.67 65.34
N LYS A 607 -29.63 48.42 64.27
CA LYS A 607 -30.10 49.81 64.39
C LYS A 607 -31.42 49.88 65.16
N ASP A 608 -32.36 48.98 64.89
CA ASP A 608 -33.66 48.96 65.58
C ASP A 608 -33.55 48.45 67.03
N LYS A 609 -32.70 47.45 67.29
CA LYS A 609 -32.29 47.05 68.65
C LYS A 609 -31.72 48.23 69.43
N LYS A 610 -30.85 49.04 68.82
CA LYS A 610 -30.29 50.26 69.43
C LYS A 610 -31.37 51.31 69.72
N LYS A 611 -32.35 51.52 68.83
CA LYS A 611 -33.53 52.37 69.11
C LYS A 611 -34.35 51.84 70.29
N ILE A 612 -34.63 50.53 70.34
CA ILE A 612 -35.42 49.90 71.41
C ILE A 612 -34.68 49.98 72.76
N VAL A 613 -33.36 49.77 72.79
CA VAL A 613 -32.54 49.97 74.00
C VAL A 613 -32.59 51.44 74.45
N HIS A 614 -32.43 52.40 73.54
CA HIS A 614 -32.52 53.81 73.87
C HIS A 614 -33.92 54.21 74.40
N GLN A 615 -35.00 53.69 73.81
CA GLN A 615 -36.37 53.88 74.29
C GLN A 615 -36.58 53.26 75.67
N ARG A 616 -36.10 52.02 75.90
CA ARG A 616 -36.11 51.36 77.21
C ARG A 616 -35.39 52.22 78.25
N ASP A 617 -34.25 52.78 77.90
CA ASP A 617 -33.41 53.55 78.84
C ASP A 617 -34.04 54.93 79.13
N ILE A 618 -34.70 55.57 78.16
CA ILE A 618 -35.55 56.76 78.41
C ILE A 618 -36.69 56.40 79.36
N LEU A 619 -37.42 55.31 79.10
CA LEU A 619 -38.56 54.88 79.92
C LEU A 619 -38.12 54.47 81.33
N ALA A 620 -36.98 53.79 81.49
CA ALA A 620 -36.40 53.46 82.79
C ALA A 620 -36.04 54.72 83.58
N ASN A 621 -35.40 55.72 82.94
CA ASN A 621 -35.10 57.01 83.57
C ASN A 621 -36.38 57.80 83.93
N GLN A 622 -37.43 57.74 83.13
CA GLN A 622 -38.74 58.32 83.46
C GLN A 622 -39.41 57.60 84.63
N LEU A 623 -39.33 56.27 84.69
CA LEU A 623 -39.90 55.44 85.75
C LEU A 623 -39.18 55.65 87.09
N ILE A 624 -37.85 55.77 87.08
CA ILE A 624 -37.05 56.16 88.26
C ILE A 624 -37.53 57.53 88.77
N LYS A 625 -37.56 58.56 87.92
CA LYS A 625 -38.05 59.90 88.29
C LYS A 625 -39.49 59.89 88.83
N ARG A 626 -40.38 59.08 88.24
CA ARG A 626 -41.76 58.89 88.73
C ARG A 626 -41.81 58.20 90.09
N ASN A 627 -40.93 57.23 90.35
CA ASN A 627 -40.81 56.60 91.67
C ASN A 627 -40.25 57.57 92.72
N ASP A 628 -39.28 58.42 92.35
CA ASP A 628 -38.75 59.48 93.22
C ASP A 628 -39.83 60.53 93.54
N GLU A 629 -40.57 60.99 92.53
CA GLU A 629 -41.75 61.86 92.69
C GLU A 629 -42.80 61.22 93.62
N LEU A 630 -43.10 59.93 93.46
CA LEU A 630 -44.03 59.18 94.31
C LEU A 630 -43.51 59.03 95.75
N ALA A 631 -42.22 58.75 95.95
CA ALA A 631 -41.61 58.64 97.28
C ALA A 631 -41.66 59.99 98.03
N LEU A 632 -41.35 61.08 97.34
CA LEU A 632 -41.49 62.45 97.86
C LEU A 632 -42.95 62.78 98.21
N LEU A 633 -43.92 62.36 97.38
CA LEU A 633 -45.34 62.51 97.67
C LEU A 633 -45.79 61.67 98.87
N HIS A 634 -45.33 60.43 99.01
CA HIS A 634 -45.65 59.58 100.16
C HIS A 634 -45.10 60.14 101.47
N GLU A 635 -43.84 60.60 101.52
CA GLU A 635 -43.31 61.28 102.71
C GLU A 635 -44.03 62.60 102.98
N LYS A 636 -44.40 63.37 101.96
CA LYS A 636 -45.22 64.59 102.14
C LYS A 636 -46.60 64.29 102.72
N VAL A 637 -47.28 63.24 102.24
CA VAL A 637 -48.57 62.78 102.79
C VAL A 637 -48.42 62.29 104.23
N LYS A 638 -47.33 61.59 104.56
CA LYS A 638 -47.00 61.12 105.92
C LYS A 638 -46.69 62.27 106.89
N ILE A 639 -45.98 63.31 106.43
CA ILE A 639 -45.76 64.56 107.18
C ILE A 639 -47.10 65.29 107.40
N TYR A 640 -47.94 65.39 106.37
CA TYR A 640 -49.26 66.01 106.49
C TYR A 640 -50.20 65.23 107.43
N ALA A 641 -50.25 63.90 107.34
CA ALA A 641 -51.05 63.05 108.21
C ALA A 641 -50.62 63.15 109.68
N THR A 642 -49.32 63.08 109.97
CA THR A 642 -48.80 63.25 111.34
C THR A 642 -48.96 64.68 111.87
N THR A 643 -48.97 65.69 110.99
CA THR A 643 -49.29 67.09 111.36
C THR A 643 -50.78 67.26 111.65
N LEU A 644 -51.66 66.68 110.82
CA LEU A 644 -53.10 66.68 111.01
C LEU A 644 -53.48 65.97 112.32
N GLN A 645 -52.96 64.76 112.57
CA GLN A 645 -53.20 64.01 113.81
C GLN A 645 -52.78 64.79 115.07
N LYS A 646 -51.66 65.53 115.02
CA LYS A 646 -51.25 66.45 116.10
C LYS A 646 -52.25 67.61 116.26
N GLY A 647 -52.71 68.19 115.16
CA GLY A 647 -53.73 69.25 115.15
C GLY A 647 -55.08 68.78 115.70
N GLU A 648 -55.55 67.60 115.30
CA GLU A 648 -56.76 66.95 115.82
C GLU A 648 -56.65 66.66 117.32
N THR A 649 -55.49 66.17 117.77
CA THR A 649 -55.23 65.92 119.21
C THR A 649 -55.29 67.23 120.01
N GLN A 650 -54.64 68.29 119.53
CA GLN A 650 -54.67 69.61 120.16
C GLN A 650 -56.08 70.22 120.13
N TYR A 651 -56.81 70.08 119.03
CA TYR A 651 -58.19 70.56 118.89
C TYR A 651 -59.15 69.79 119.82
N GLY A 652 -58.96 68.48 119.97
CA GLY A 652 -59.65 67.66 120.97
C GLY A 652 -59.41 68.16 122.40
N GLN A 653 -58.15 68.41 122.75
CA GLN A 653 -57.78 69.01 124.05
C GLN A 653 -58.47 70.36 124.27
N ARG A 654 -58.50 71.25 123.26
CA ARG A 654 -59.23 72.53 123.36
C ARG A 654 -60.75 72.35 123.49
N ILE A 655 -61.34 71.33 122.85
CA ILE A 655 -62.76 70.99 123.06
C ILE A 655 -63.00 70.50 124.49
N GLU A 656 -62.10 69.72 125.07
CA GLU A 656 -62.21 69.26 126.46
C GLU A 656 -62.01 70.40 127.48
N GLU A 657 -61.05 71.29 127.25
CA GLU A 657 -60.93 72.55 128.01
C GLU A 657 -62.22 73.39 127.92
N ILE A 658 -62.79 73.57 126.72
CA ILE A 658 -64.06 74.30 126.53
C ILE A 658 -65.22 73.58 127.24
N ARG A 659 -65.26 72.24 127.27
CA ARG A 659 -66.25 71.47 128.04
C ARG A 659 -66.07 71.67 129.55
N ALA A 660 -64.84 71.62 130.06
CA ALA A 660 -64.51 71.86 131.46
C ALA A 660 -64.82 73.30 131.89
N LEU A 661 -64.51 74.29 131.06
CA LEU A 661 -64.87 75.69 131.29
C LEU A 661 -66.39 75.89 131.25
N ARG A 662 -67.12 75.23 130.34
CA ARG A 662 -68.59 75.27 130.30
C ARG A 662 -69.23 74.63 131.53
N THR A 663 -68.73 73.50 132.03
CA THR A 663 -69.25 72.87 133.26
C THR A 663 -68.87 73.67 134.51
N ALA A 664 -67.66 74.23 134.58
CA ALA A 664 -67.27 75.16 135.63
C ALA A 664 -68.18 76.41 135.64
N LEU A 665 -68.40 77.05 134.48
CA LEU A 665 -69.28 78.21 134.33
C LEU A 665 -70.74 77.87 134.66
N ALA A 666 -71.24 76.68 134.30
CA ALA A 666 -72.55 76.19 134.72
C ALA A 666 -72.62 75.97 136.24
N SER A 667 -71.55 75.49 136.88
CA SER A 667 -71.47 75.34 138.34
C SER A 667 -71.46 76.71 139.05
N LEU A 668 -70.71 77.69 138.53
CA LEU A 668 -70.71 79.06 139.02
C LEU A 668 -72.10 79.71 138.84
N ARG A 669 -72.77 79.53 137.70
CA ARG A 669 -74.16 79.99 137.49
C ARG A 669 -75.13 79.35 138.49
N ARG A 670 -75.03 78.03 138.75
CA ARG A 670 -75.83 77.37 139.81
C ARG A 670 -75.54 77.96 141.19
N LYS A 671 -74.26 78.20 141.53
CA LYS A 671 -73.83 78.79 142.80
C LYS A 671 -74.30 80.25 142.95
N MET A 672 -74.28 81.03 141.86
CA MET A 672 -74.83 82.38 141.79
C MET A 672 -76.35 82.38 142.00
N VAL A 673 -77.10 81.49 141.33
CA VAL A 673 -78.56 81.37 141.53
C VAL A 673 -78.88 80.90 142.96
N GLN A 674 -78.07 80.02 143.57
CA GLN A 674 -78.22 79.67 144.99
C GLN A 674 -77.96 80.87 145.91
N LEU A 675 -76.94 81.69 145.63
CA LEU A 675 -76.66 82.91 146.39
C LEU A 675 -77.75 83.98 146.19
N GLN A 676 -78.27 84.15 144.98
CA GLN A 676 -79.42 85.01 144.69
C GLN A 676 -80.68 84.52 145.42
N ARG A 677 -80.95 83.22 145.47
CA ARG A 677 -82.06 82.66 146.26
C ARG A 677 -81.87 82.89 147.75
N LYS A 678 -80.65 82.75 148.29
CA LYS A 678 -80.34 83.09 149.68
C LYS A 678 -80.52 84.58 149.97
N ALA A 679 -80.07 85.46 149.08
CA ALA A 679 -80.26 86.90 149.21
C ALA A 679 -81.73 87.31 149.12
N ALA A 680 -82.48 86.75 148.16
CA ALA A 680 -83.91 86.98 148.00
C ALA A 680 -84.76 86.40 149.15
N ALA A 681 -84.21 85.48 149.96
CA ALA A 681 -84.82 85.02 151.20
C ALA A 681 -84.61 86.00 152.39
N ILE A 682 -83.63 86.90 152.32
CA ILE A 682 -83.37 87.86 153.41
C ILE A 682 -84.55 88.81 153.62
N ASP A 683 -85.18 89.31 152.55
CA ASP A 683 -86.29 90.26 152.68
C ASP A 683 -87.63 89.65 153.14
N PRO A 684 -88.06 88.44 152.73
CA PRO A 684 -89.16 87.76 153.41
C PRO A 684 -88.79 87.43 154.86
N TYR A 685 -87.55 87.00 155.19
CA TYR A 685 -87.17 86.82 156.60
C TYR A 685 -87.16 88.13 157.40
N LYS A 686 -86.77 89.27 156.82
CA LYS A 686 -86.94 90.59 157.47
C LYS A 686 -88.41 90.92 157.69
N LYS A 687 -89.27 90.70 156.70
CA LYS A 687 -90.72 90.92 156.82
C LYS A 687 -91.35 89.96 157.82
N GLU A 688 -90.85 88.74 157.92
CA GLU A 688 -91.27 87.73 158.88
C GLU A 688 -90.75 88.02 160.29
N ILE A 689 -89.56 88.63 160.46
CA ILE A 689 -89.08 89.19 161.73
C ILE A 689 -89.91 90.41 162.13
N SER A 690 -90.19 91.35 161.22
CA SER A 690 -91.08 92.48 161.50
C SER A 690 -92.49 92.02 161.85
N ARG A 691 -92.99 91.00 161.14
CA ARG A 691 -94.28 90.36 161.41
C ARG A 691 -94.25 89.63 162.76
N LEU A 692 -93.23 88.84 163.08
CA LEU A 692 -93.11 88.17 164.38
C LEU A 692 -92.92 89.16 165.53
N ASN A 693 -92.34 90.34 165.30
CA ASN A 693 -92.33 91.41 166.31
C ASN A 693 -93.71 92.08 166.47
N ALA A 694 -94.44 92.30 165.37
CA ALA A 694 -95.82 92.79 165.41
C ALA A 694 -96.79 91.75 166.00
N ASP A 695 -96.58 90.47 165.71
CA ASP A 695 -97.33 89.33 166.22
C ASP A 695 -96.91 89.00 167.67
N LEU A 696 -95.69 89.31 168.11
CA LEU A 696 -95.30 89.30 169.53
C LEU A 696 -95.90 90.48 170.30
N LEU A 697 -96.04 91.66 169.68
CA LEU A 697 -96.75 92.80 170.26
C LEU A 697 -98.26 92.51 170.35
N ASN A 698 -98.84 91.95 169.29
CA ASN A 698 -100.22 91.47 169.28
C ASN A 698 -100.40 90.35 170.29
N GLU A 699 -99.56 89.31 170.34
CA GLU A 699 -99.70 88.24 171.33
C GLU A 699 -99.47 88.74 172.77
N LYS A 700 -98.79 89.88 173.00
CA LYS A 700 -98.78 90.55 174.32
C LYS A 700 -100.08 91.29 174.64
N THR A 701 -100.76 91.91 173.67
CA THR A 701 -102.11 92.46 173.87
C THR A 701 -103.19 91.37 173.85
N LYS A 702 -102.93 90.23 173.21
CA LYS A 702 -103.83 89.10 173.03
C LYS A 702 -103.68 88.06 174.15
N THR A 703 -102.55 87.92 174.84
CA THR A 703 -102.56 87.29 176.18
C THR A 703 -103.38 88.13 177.16
N LYS A 704 -103.36 89.47 177.02
CA LYS A 704 -104.23 90.38 177.75
C LYS A 704 -105.72 90.16 177.45
N ALA A 705 -106.08 89.80 176.22
CA ALA A 705 -107.46 89.55 175.78
C ALA A 705 -107.92 88.06 175.89
N LEU A 706 -107.02 87.09 175.75
CA LEU A 706 -107.30 85.65 175.89
C LEU A 706 -107.28 85.18 177.35
N THR A 707 -106.85 86.04 178.28
CA THR A 707 -107.25 85.96 179.69
C THR A 707 -108.77 86.20 179.85
N GLN A 708 -109.42 86.83 178.86
CA GLN A 708 -110.83 87.23 178.87
C GLN A 708 -111.70 86.32 177.97
N GLU A 709 -111.21 85.90 176.80
CA GLU A 709 -111.94 85.04 175.84
C GLU A 709 -111.47 83.57 175.84
N LEU A 710 -111.29 82.97 177.02
CA LEU A 710 -110.97 81.55 177.17
C LEU A 710 -112.20 80.63 176.94
N GLN A 711 -112.96 80.83 175.86
CA GLN A 711 -114.27 80.19 175.59
C GLN A 711 -114.43 79.61 174.15
N SER A 712 -113.52 78.69 173.76
CA SER A 712 -113.66 77.58 172.77
C SER A 712 -113.33 77.73 171.24
N PRO A 713 -112.97 76.62 170.49
CA PRO A 713 -112.17 76.65 169.21
C PRO A 713 -112.53 75.62 168.04
N THR A 714 -111.80 75.54 166.88
CA THR A 714 -111.37 74.32 166.02
C THR A 714 -110.89 74.56 164.52
N ASN A 715 -110.51 73.53 163.68
CA ASN A 715 -109.52 73.54 162.50
C ASN A 715 -109.55 72.31 161.44
N VAL A 716 -108.69 72.16 160.35
CA VAL A 716 -108.25 70.92 159.46
C VAL A 716 -108.17 71.00 157.84
N HIS A 717 -107.47 70.08 157.04
CA HIS A 717 -107.04 70.14 155.55
C HIS A 717 -106.64 68.79 154.73
N ARG A 718 -106.35 68.75 153.34
CA ARG A 718 -105.38 67.88 152.44
C ARG A 718 -105.65 67.41 150.90
N TRP A 719 -104.96 66.40 150.22
CA TRP A 719 -104.65 66.21 148.68
C TRP A 719 -104.56 64.75 147.92
N ARG A 720 -104.42 64.56 146.52
CA ARG A 720 -103.90 63.31 145.71
C ARG A 720 -103.47 63.30 144.12
N GLN A 721 -103.39 62.14 143.31
CA GLN A 721 -102.48 61.79 142.08
C GLN A 721 -102.97 60.96 140.74
N LEU A 722 -102.15 60.16 139.94
CA LEU A 722 -102.15 59.84 138.41
C LEU A 722 -101.72 58.39 137.81
N GLU A 723 -101.92 57.98 136.48
CA GLU A 723 -101.51 56.65 135.80
C GLU A 723 -101.43 56.47 134.19
N GLY A 724 -101.17 55.26 133.57
CA GLY A 724 -101.12 54.93 132.06
C GLY A 724 -100.77 53.44 131.55
N LYS A 725 -100.90 53.03 130.23
CA LYS A 725 -100.62 51.63 129.62
C LYS A 725 -100.66 51.38 128.04
N ASP A 726 -100.31 50.15 127.50
CA ASP A 726 -99.84 49.81 126.09
C ASP A 726 -100.25 48.43 125.35
N PRO A 727 -99.96 48.15 124.01
CA PRO A 727 -100.38 46.96 123.13
C PRO A 727 -99.25 46.24 122.23
N ASN A 728 -99.41 45.62 121.00
CA ASN A 728 -99.96 44.28 120.48
C ASN A 728 -99.28 43.80 119.09
N ALA A 729 -99.57 42.63 118.39
CA ALA A 729 -98.56 41.89 117.52
C ALA A 729 -98.74 41.00 116.17
N PHE A 730 -99.88 40.63 115.52
CA PHE A 730 -100.06 39.56 114.43
C PHE A 730 -99.20 39.53 113.12
N GLU A 731 -98.43 40.55 112.76
CA GLU A 731 -98.02 40.84 111.36
C GLU A 731 -96.92 39.95 110.73
N LEU A 732 -96.15 39.21 111.54
CA LEU A 732 -94.92 38.54 111.07
C LEU A 732 -95.15 37.42 110.05
N ILE A 733 -96.18 36.59 110.26
CA ILE A 733 -96.39 35.34 109.49
C ILE A 733 -96.62 35.63 108.00
N LYS A 734 -97.33 36.72 107.68
CA LYS A 734 -97.74 37.07 106.31
C LYS A 734 -96.56 37.39 105.38
N LYS A 735 -95.39 37.74 105.93
CA LYS A 735 -94.17 37.99 105.14
C LYS A 735 -93.48 36.71 104.67
N VAL A 736 -93.60 35.60 105.40
CA VAL A 736 -92.82 34.36 105.14
C VAL A 736 -93.22 33.69 103.82
N GLN A 737 -94.53 33.55 103.57
CA GLN A 737 -95.05 32.85 102.39
C GLN A 737 -94.71 33.54 101.06
N VAL A 738 -94.49 34.86 101.07
CA VAL A 738 -94.13 35.64 99.87
C VAL A 738 -92.72 35.29 99.40
N TYR A 739 -91.78 35.08 100.32
CA TYR A 739 -90.38 34.76 99.97
C TYR A 739 -90.23 33.34 99.42
N GLN A 740 -91.01 32.37 99.91
CA GLN A 740 -90.94 30.98 99.43
C GLN A 740 -91.32 30.86 97.95
N ARG A 741 -92.39 31.55 97.51
CA ARG A 741 -92.86 31.49 96.11
C ARG A 741 -91.81 32.08 95.16
N ARG A 742 -91.24 33.23 95.52
CA ARG A 742 -90.19 33.93 94.75
C ARG A 742 -88.88 33.15 94.63
N LEU A 743 -88.65 32.16 95.49
CA LEU A 743 -87.47 31.30 95.42
C LEU A 743 -87.59 30.28 94.28
N ILE A 744 -88.79 29.71 94.10
CA ILE A 744 -89.08 28.67 93.09
C ILE A 744 -88.91 29.23 91.67
N ASP A 745 -89.49 30.41 91.41
CA ASP A 745 -89.40 31.10 90.12
C ASP A 745 -87.94 31.28 89.66
N LYS A 746 -87.02 31.60 90.59
CA LYS A 746 -85.59 31.77 90.28
C LYS A 746 -84.80 30.48 90.19
N THR A 747 -85.24 29.37 90.78
CA THR A 747 -84.61 28.07 90.55
C THR A 747 -84.87 27.54 89.14
N GLU A 748 -86.06 27.73 88.57
CA GLU A 748 -86.35 27.33 87.18
C GLU A 748 -85.55 28.13 86.14
N GLU A 749 -85.37 29.43 86.37
CA GLU A 749 -84.61 30.32 85.48
C GLU A 749 -83.13 29.92 85.39
N VAL A 750 -82.50 29.59 86.52
CA VAL A 750 -81.12 29.07 86.58
C VAL A 750 -81.00 27.72 85.89
N GLN A 751 -82.03 26.87 85.99
CA GLN A 751 -82.01 25.55 85.35
C GLN A 751 -82.06 25.64 83.81
N LYS A 752 -82.85 26.58 83.25
CA LYS A 752 -82.88 26.86 81.81
C LYS A 752 -81.54 27.38 81.28
N LEU A 753 -80.96 28.39 81.95
CA LEU A 753 -79.65 28.95 81.59
C LEU A 753 -78.50 27.94 81.70
N SER A 754 -78.64 26.92 82.54
CA SER A 754 -77.67 25.83 82.64
C SER A 754 -77.74 24.88 81.42
N LEU A 755 -78.94 24.65 80.89
CA LEU A 755 -79.20 23.80 79.72
C LEU A 755 -78.71 24.44 78.42
N GLU A 756 -79.04 25.73 78.18
CA GLU A 756 -78.52 26.49 77.03
C GLU A 756 -76.99 26.53 77.00
N LYS A 757 -76.36 26.58 78.19
CA LYS A 757 -74.90 26.53 78.31
C LYS A 757 -74.34 25.17 77.90
N GLU A 758 -75.00 24.06 78.25
CA GLU A 758 -74.55 22.70 77.90
C GLU A 758 -74.70 22.42 76.39
N GLU A 759 -75.76 22.92 75.77
CA GLU A 759 -75.95 22.91 74.30
C GLU A 759 -74.88 23.74 73.58
N MET A 760 -74.54 24.94 74.08
CA MET A 760 -73.44 25.74 73.54
C MET A 760 -72.07 25.09 73.75
N GLN A 761 -71.85 24.43 74.90
CA GLN A 761 -70.59 23.74 75.23
C GLN A 761 -70.37 22.52 74.33
N THR A 762 -71.42 21.77 74.02
CA THR A 762 -71.36 20.63 73.07
C THR A 762 -71.17 21.10 71.63
N LEU A 763 -71.91 22.13 71.17
CA LEU A 763 -71.73 22.72 69.84
C LEU A 763 -70.32 23.29 69.63
N TYR A 764 -69.74 23.94 70.65
CA TYR A 764 -68.36 24.43 70.63
C TYR A 764 -67.34 23.27 70.48
N ASN A 765 -67.54 22.18 71.22
CA ASN A 765 -66.67 21.01 71.13
C ASN A 765 -66.75 20.32 69.75
N ASP A 766 -67.95 20.20 69.19
CA ASP A 766 -68.17 19.60 67.87
C ASP A 766 -67.54 20.44 66.74
N LEU A 767 -67.69 21.77 66.80
CA LEU A 767 -66.99 22.71 65.92
C LEU A 767 -65.47 22.62 66.08
N LYS A 768 -64.96 22.53 67.31
CA LYS A 768 -63.52 22.41 67.59
C LYS A 768 -62.94 21.10 67.05
N GLN A 769 -63.67 19.99 67.17
CA GLN A 769 -63.27 18.69 66.62
C GLN A 769 -63.25 18.69 65.08
N ARG A 770 -64.25 19.31 64.45
CA ARG A 770 -64.26 19.52 62.99
C ARG A 770 -63.11 20.43 62.53
N LEU A 771 -62.81 21.49 63.28
CA LEU A 771 -61.68 22.39 62.98
C LEU A 771 -60.33 21.69 63.07
N GLN A 772 -60.16 20.74 64.01
CA GLN A 772 -58.95 19.90 64.10
C GLN A 772 -58.88 18.82 63.00
N ALA A 773 -60.01 18.46 62.36
CA ALA A 773 -60.05 17.51 61.26
C ALA A 773 -59.78 18.12 59.88
N HIS A 774 -59.80 19.45 59.75
CA HIS A 774 -59.43 20.16 58.52
C HIS A 774 -57.93 20.49 58.50
N PRO A 775 -57.15 20.02 57.50
CA PRO A 775 -55.74 20.39 57.39
C PRO A 775 -55.56 21.89 57.22
N GLY A 776 -54.63 22.48 57.98
CA GLY A 776 -54.35 23.91 57.93
C GLY A 776 -53.84 24.36 56.56
N PRO A 777 -53.88 25.67 56.24
CA PRO A 777 -53.39 26.20 54.97
C PRO A 777 -51.89 25.98 54.76
N GLU A 778 -51.11 25.76 55.82
CA GLU A 778 -49.75 25.23 55.69
C GLU A 778 -49.72 23.77 55.24
N ASP A 779 -50.52 22.90 55.85
CA ASP A 779 -50.45 21.47 55.60
C ASP A 779 -51.04 21.10 54.24
N GLN A 780 -51.98 21.90 53.73
CA GLN A 780 -52.38 21.86 52.33
C GLN A 780 -51.23 22.23 51.38
N LYS A 781 -50.42 23.26 51.71
CA LYS A 781 -49.21 23.61 50.93
C LYS A 781 -48.14 22.52 51.00
N LYS A 782 -47.89 21.94 52.19
CA LYS A 782 -46.97 20.81 52.38
C LYS A 782 -47.43 19.58 51.58
N LEU A 783 -48.73 19.25 51.61
CA LEU A 783 -49.31 18.13 50.86
C LEU A 783 -49.29 18.39 49.34
N GLN A 784 -49.42 19.63 48.89
CA GLN A 784 -49.21 19.99 47.48
C GLN A 784 -47.73 19.85 47.08
N ALA A 785 -46.79 20.37 47.88
CA ALA A 785 -45.36 20.18 47.65
C ALA A 785 -44.98 18.69 47.58
N TYR A 786 -45.42 17.88 48.54
CA TYR A 786 -45.19 16.43 48.54
C TYR A 786 -45.84 15.71 47.34
N ARG A 787 -46.94 16.23 46.76
CA ARG A 787 -47.51 15.68 45.50
C ARG A 787 -46.66 16.01 44.28
N ASP A 788 -46.06 17.19 44.22
CA ASP A 788 -45.20 17.60 43.10
C ASP A 788 -43.77 17.02 43.24
N ASP A 789 -43.28 16.81 44.47
CA ASP A 789 -42.11 15.96 44.76
C ASP A 789 -42.37 14.49 44.38
N ALA A 790 -43.53 13.92 44.74
CA ALA A 790 -43.87 12.56 44.31
C ALA A 790 -43.92 12.44 42.78
N ARG A 791 -44.42 13.47 42.07
CA ARG A 791 -44.44 13.51 40.60
C ARG A 791 -43.05 13.64 39.99
N THR A 792 -42.17 14.47 40.54
CA THR A 792 -40.78 14.58 40.06
C THR A 792 -39.98 13.32 40.37
N LYS A 793 -40.19 12.69 41.55
CA LYS A 793 -39.63 11.37 41.87
C LYS A 793 -40.15 10.26 40.97
N THR A 794 -41.43 10.27 40.62
CA THR A 794 -41.99 9.33 39.63
C THR A 794 -41.35 9.52 38.25
N ARG A 795 -41.14 10.77 37.80
CA ARG A 795 -40.42 11.05 36.55
C ARG A 795 -38.95 10.62 36.60
N GLN A 796 -38.26 10.83 37.73
CA GLN A 796 -36.90 10.35 37.93
C GLN A 796 -36.83 8.82 37.89
N LEU A 797 -37.78 8.11 38.53
CA LEU A 797 -37.88 6.65 38.45
C LEU A 797 -38.21 6.16 37.04
N GLN A 798 -39.03 6.87 36.27
CA GLN A 798 -39.29 6.54 34.86
C GLN A 798 -38.05 6.74 33.99
N ALA A 799 -37.27 7.80 34.19
CA ALA A 799 -35.99 8.00 33.51
C ALA A 799 -34.98 6.90 33.85
N ILE A 800 -34.76 6.64 35.14
CA ILE A 800 -33.86 5.56 35.62
C ILE A 800 -34.32 4.19 35.14
N SER A 801 -35.63 3.92 35.04
CA SER A 801 -36.16 2.67 34.47
C SER A 801 -35.90 2.57 32.95
N GLY A 802 -35.93 3.69 32.22
CA GLY A 802 -35.54 3.75 30.81
C GLY A 802 -34.04 3.53 30.60
N GLU A 803 -33.20 4.17 31.42
CA GLU A 803 -31.75 3.95 31.46
C GLU A 803 -31.42 2.49 31.81
N LEU A 804 -32.09 1.92 32.81
CA LEU A 804 -31.92 0.52 33.22
C LEU A 804 -32.38 -0.46 32.12
N ALA A 805 -33.46 -0.17 31.39
CA ALA A 805 -33.88 -0.96 30.22
C ALA A 805 -32.87 -0.85 29.05
N MET A 806 -32.27 0.32 28.84
CA MET A 806 -31.18 0.51 27.88
C MET A 806 -29.94 -0.30 28.29
N PHE A 807 -29.52 -0.25 29.56
CA PHE A 807 -28.41 -1.07 30.07
C PHE A 807 -28.70 -2.58 30.04
N GLN A 808 -29.96 -3.00 30.22
CA GLN A 808 -30.36 -4.39 30.01
C GLN A 808 -30.23 -4.81 28.54
N THR A 809 -30.66 -3.96 27.60
CA THR A 809 -30.46 -4.18 26.16
C THR A 809 -28.97 -4.29 25.82
N GLN A 810 -28.14 -3.36 26.28
CA GLN A 810 -26.67 -3.42 26.10
C GLN A 810 -26.04 -4.66 26.75
N SER A 811 -26.54 -5.12 27.89
CA SER A 811 -26.08 -6.37 28.52
C SER A 811 -26.44 -7.61 27.67
N ILE A 812 -27.56 -7.59 26.95
CA ILE A 812 -27.95 -8.64 26.02
C ILE A 812 -27.10 -8.58 24.75
N GLU A 813 -26.87 -7.38 24.20
CA GLU A 813 -25.96 -7.16 23.06
C GLU A 813 -24.55 -7.68 23.38
N TYR A 814 -23.95 -7.26 24.49
CA TYR A 814 -22.64 -7.76 24.92
C TYR A 814 -22.62 -9.28 25.19
N LYS A 815 -23.71 -9.88 25.67
CA LYS A 815 -23.81 -11.35 25.78
C LYS A 815 -23.79 -12.03 24.41
N THR A 816 -24.56 -11.54 23.44
CA THR A 816 -24.56 -12.11 22.08
C THR A 816 -23.24 -11.87 21.35
N GLU A 817 -22.56 -10.74 21.59
CA GLU A 817 -21.22 -10.46 21.08
C GLU A 817 -20.17 -11.39 21.72
N ILE A 818 -20.21 -11.60 23.04
CA ILE A 818 -19.36 -12.57 23.74
C ILE A 818 -19.61 -14.00 23.22
N GLU A 819 -20.85 -14.39 22.96
CA GLU A 819 -21.16 -15.69 22.33
C GLU A 819 -20.56 -15.80 20.92
N ASN A 820 -20.65 -14.73 20.12
CA ASN A 820 -20.13 -14.73 18.75
C ASN A 820 -18.59 -14.75 18.74
N LEU A 821 -17.93 -13.93 19.56
CA LEU A 821 -16.48 -14.01 19.80
C LEU A 821 -16.06 -15.38 20.36
N THR A 822 -16.91 -16.05 21.14
CA THR A 822 -16.66 -17.42 21.61
C THR A 822 -16.81 -18.45 20.49
N LYS A 823 -17.77 -18.29 19.57
CA LYS A 823 -17.91 -19.11 18.35
C LYS A 823 -16.68 -18.93 17.45
N GLU A 824 -16.27 -17.68 17.19
CA GLU A 824 -15.07 -17.35 16.42
C GLU A 824 -13.79 -17.90 17.06
N LEU A 825 -13.60 -17.72 18.38
CA LEU A 825 -12.47 -18.28 19.11
C LEU A 825 -12.44 -19.82 19.02
N ASN A 826 -13.60 -20.47 19.04
CA ASN A 826 -13.70 -21.92 18.87
C ASN A 826 -13.47 -22.36 17.41
N GLU A 827 -13.83 -21.55 16.42
CA GLU A 827 -13.40 -21.76 15.03
C GLU A 827 -11.90 -21.58 14.83
N VAL A 828 -11.30 -20.52 15.41
CA VAL A 828 -9.86 -20.27 15.36
C VAL A 828 -9.11 -21.41 16.07
N LYS A 829 -9.60 -21.89 17.22
CA LYS A 829 -9.08 -23.11 17.86
C LYS A 829 -9.21 -24.34 16.95
N ARG A 830 -10.36 -24.56 16.29
CA ARG A 830 -10.52 -25.67 15.32
C ARG A 830 -9.55 -25.56 14.15
N LYS A 831 -9.40 -24.37 13.55
CA LYS A 831 -8.46 -24.06 12.46
C LYS A 831 -7.00 -24.24 12.90
N TYR A 832 -6.65 -23.85 14.13
CA TYR A 832 -5.33 -24.06 14.73
C TYR A 832 -5.07 -25.54 15.03
N PHE A 833 -6.03 -26.29 15.58
CA PHE A 833 -5.86 -27.73 15.83
C PHE A 833 -5.83 -28.56 14.56
N THR A 834 -6.56 -28.20 13.50
CA THR A 834 -6.41 -28.87 12.19
C THR A 834 -5.10 -28.50 11.49
N TYR A 835 -4.60 -27.28 11.67
CA TYR A 835 -3.25 -26.89 11.23
C TYR A 835 -2.17 -27.67 11.99
N LYS A 836 -2.18 -27.65 13.33
CA LYS A 836 -1.24 -28.43 14.16
C LYS A 836 -1.35 -29.93 13.93
N LYS A 837 -2.53 -30.46 13.63
CA LYS A 837 -2.67 -31.85 13.21
C LYS A 837 -2.02 -32.10 11.85
N LYS A 838 -2.24 -31.26 10.83
CA LYS A 838 -1.52 -31.39 9.54
C LYS A 838 -0.01 -31.31 9.72
N GLU A 839 0.47 -30.34 10.51
CA GLU A 839 1.89 -30.16 10.84
C GLU A 839 2.47 -31.41 11.54
N TYR A 840 1.72 -32.03 12.45
CA TYR A 840 2.07 -33.30 13.08
C TYR A 840 2.02 -34.48 12.08
N ASP A 841 0.96 -34.61 11.29
CA ASP A 841 0.82 -35.66 10.27
C ASP A 841 1.93 -35.56 9.20
N ASP A 842 2.39 -34.34 8.88
CA ASP A 842 3.49 -34.08 7.95
C ASP A 842 4.88 -34.20 8.60
N MET A 843 5.01 -33.98 9.92
CA MET A 843 6.18 -34.42 10.70
C MET A 843 6.27 -35.95 10.75
N VAL A 844 5.16 -36.64 10.97
CA VAL A 844 5.09 -38.11 10.98
C VAL A 844 5.51 -38.64 9.60
N LYS A 845 4.95 -38.15 8.49
CA LYS A 845 5.37 -38.53 7.14
C LYS A 845 6.84 -38.22 6.84
N LYS A 846 7.40 -37.14 7.40
CA LYS A 846 8.86 -36.88 7.32
C LYS A 846 9.66 -37.91 8.12
N SER A 847 9.21 -38.27 9.32
CA SER A 847 9.86 -39.31 10.13
C SER A 847 9.73 -40.71 9.51
N GLU A 848 8.60 -41.04 8.87
CA GLU A 848 8.40 -42.28 8.11
C GLU A 848 9.36 -42.34 6.92
N LYS A 849 9.48 -41.25 6.15
CA LYS A 849 10.47 -41.17 5.05
C LYS A 849 11.93 -41.24 5.54
N GLN A 850 12.24 -40.73 6.74
CA GLN A 850 13.58 -40.92 7.34
C GLN A 850 13.77 -42.34 7.89
N PHE A 851 12.70 -43.04 8.29
CA PHE A 851 12.72 -44.46 8.65
C PHE A 851 12.89 -45.38 7.43
N GLU A 852 12.43 -44.99 6.25
CA GLU A 852 12.68 -45.72 4.99
C GLU A 852 14.15 -45.61 4.52
N GLU A 853 14.88 -44.56 4.92
CA GLU A 853 16.33 -44.41 4.63
C GLU A 853 17.27 -45.06 5.67
N GLN A 854 16.77 -45.46 6.86
CA GLN A 854 17.55 -46.19 7.87
C GLN A 854 16.83 -47.47 8.34
N GLY A 855 16.99 -48.53 7.54
CA GLY A 855 16.37 -49.82 7.81
C GLY A 855 16.82 -50.47 9.12
N PHE A 856 15.92 -50.49 10.11
CA PHE A 856 16.02 -51.32 11.32
C PHE A 856 14.74 -52.14 11.55
N ALA A 857 14.88 -53.31 12.17
CA ALA A 857 13.87 -54.36 12.15
C ALA A 857 12.67 -54.14 13.11
N LYS A 858 11.51 -54.69 12.73
CA LYS A 858 10.28 -54.71 13.54
C LYS A 858 10.38 -55.67 14.73
N PRO A 859 9.99 -55.24 15.95
CA PRO A 859 9.56 -56.15 17.01
C PRO A 859 8.13 -56.67 16.77
N ASN A 860 7.80 -57.80 17.39
CA ASN A 860 6.50 -58.48 17.24
C ASN A 860 5.33 -57.72 17.89
N ALA A 861 4.12 -57.98 17.38
CA ALA A 861 2.89 -57.70 18.10
C ALA A 861 2.43 -58.93 18.89
N GLN A 862 2.12 -58.79 20.19
CA GLN A 862 1.05 -59.52 20.90
C GLN A 862 0.94 -59.13 22.39
N SER A 863 -0.26 -59.35 22.97
CA SER A 863 -0.61 -59.34 24.40
C SER A 863 -0.58 -57.98 25.16
N GLY A 864 -1.18 -57.95 26.37
CA GLY A 864 -0.84 -56.93 27.38
C GLY A 864 -1.97 -56.07 27.96
N THR A 865 -2.96 -56.66 28.63
CA THR A 865 -4.01 -55.96 29.39
C THR A 865 -3.49 -55.17 30.62
N GLY A 866 -3.67 -53.84 30.65
CA GLY A 866 -3.60 -52.99 31.87
C GLY A 866 -2.19 -52.71 32.43
N PRO A 867 -2.06 -52.01 33.59
CA PRO A 867 -3.08 -51.48 34.51
C PRO A 867 -3.06 -49.93 34.69
N LYS A 868 -3.81 -49.41 35.68
CA LYS A 868 -3.79 -47.99 36.13
C LYS A 868 -3.06 -47.82 37.48
N PHE A 869 -2.27 -46.75 37.62
CA PHE A 869 -1.91 -46.01 38.87
C PHE A 869 -1.56 -44.57 38.42
N VAL A 870 -1.96 -43.42 38.99
CA VAL A 870 -2.44 -42.94 40.31
C VAL A 870 -1.31 -42.43 41.23
N GLY A 871 -1.37 -41.13 41.58
CA GLY A 871 -0.51 -40.41 42.54
C GLY A 871 0.09 -39.12 41.96
N GLY A 872 0.02 -37.94 42.61
CA GLY A 872 -0.71 -37.56 43.84
C GLY A 872 -0.39 -36.12 44.32
N GLY A 873 -1.20 -35.59 45.25
CA GLY A 873 -1.03 -34.26 45.92
C GLY A 873 -1.58 -33.07 45.10
N PHE A 874 -2.38 -32.12 45.62
CA PHE A 874 -2.70 -31.72 47.01
C PHE A 874 -4.23 -31.67 47.26
N ALA A 875 -4.68 -31.21 48.45
CA ALA A 875 -6.08 -31.30 48.91
C ALA A 875 -6.54 -30.07 49.74
N VAL A 876 -7.79 -30.13 50.26
CA VAL A 876 -8.46 -29.20 51.22
C VAL A 876 -8.95 -27.88 50.56
N VAL A 877 -10.16 -27.31 50.76
CA VAL A 877 -11.33 -27.60 51.63
C VAL A 877 -12.64 -27.51 50.80
N PRO A 878 -13.71 -28.27 51.11
CA PRO A 878 -15.09 -27.88 50.86
C PRO A 878 -15.75 -27.30 52.14
N ARG A 879 -16.38 -26.13 52.06
CA ARG A 879 -17.27 -25.61 53.12
C ARG A 879 -18.70 -25.55 52.62
N THR A 880 -19.59 -26.30 53.26
CA THR A 880 -21.03 -26.04 53.25
C THR A 880 -21.32 -24.77 54.06
N GLY A 881 -22.45 -24.11 53.78
CA GLY A 881 -22.85 -22.88 54.48
C GLY A 881 -23.63 -23.15 55.76
N ASP A 882 -24.06 -22.06 56.39
CA ASP A 882 -25.14 -21.97 57.36
C ASP A 882 -25.98 -20.71 57.02
N GLU A 883 -27.24 -20.71 57.41
CA GLU A 883 -28.16 -19.56 57.30
C GLU A 883 -28.11 -18.72 58.60
N ASN A 884 -28.44 -17.43 58.51
CA ASN A 884 -29.33 -16.65 59.42
C ASN A 884 -29.00 -15.14 59.48
N ASP A 885 -30.07 -14.34 59.51
CA ASP A 885 -30.31 -13.12 60.29
C ASP A 885 -29.15 -12.09 60.48
N GLU A 886 -29.10 -11.04 59.64
CA GLU A 886 -29.79 -9.74 59.86
C GLU A 886 -29.85 -8.90 58.57
#